data_AF-A0AAP7DG80-F1
#
_entry.id   AF-A0AAP7DG80-F1
#
_cell.length_a   1.000
_cell.length_b   1.000
_cell.length_c   1.000
_cell.angle_alpha   90.00
_cell.angle_beta   90.00
_cell.angle_gamma   90.00
#
_symmetry.space_group_name_H-M   'P 1'
#
loop_
_entity.id
_entity.type
_entity.pdbx_description
1 polymer ?
#
loop_
_entity_poly.entity_id
_entity_poly.type
_entity_poly.pdbx_seq_one_letter_code
_entity_poly.pdbx_strand_id
1 'polypeptide(L)'
;MALAVSSGLAFSTVAQAATPKTAFVHLFEWGWEDIATECETFLGPKGFAAVQVSPPNKTISGNQWWTRYQPVSYAFDSRSGDRAQFQSMVQRCKEAGVDIYLDAVINHMAAWNRSFPDVPYGSNDFHTCTSKEIDYGNRWQVQNCDLVGLNDLKTESEYVRQKIADYMNDAISMGVAGFRIDAAKHIPAGDIEAIKNKLNGNPYIFQEVIGAYSEPVKPSEYKHIGDVTEFDYARRVGPAFRNSDIASLRNIGHELELSSSDAVTFVTNHDEERHNPNGPIWHGVSGNGYNLANIFTLAYPYGYPKIMSGYFFGGDFDAGPPSNGVHTGDACGFDGGSWVCEHQWRGIANMVSFRNHTASEWTVTDWWQNGNDQIAFGRGGLGYVVINKRYGSALSQRLYTGMPDNVYCNVIEANYDEQTGQCIGAPGAQGPSTITVSGGYADFSVASDHAAAIHVGAVVGDACTDCGPDPKPATEQEICFDNQRNFHSPTLYYWNVASESNIDNATWPGVQMELKNGVYCHDFGSKISSAQVIFSDNGSHQTADLIASQGAFCYLAGVWAPLSQCNNEGNEVWYFRGTPNQWGLTQLSYDAATKQYFSIQSFNGEESPARFKIDNGSWTDAYPSSDYVVSDYKTYRVSFDSASKTITVVEQN
;
A
#
# COMPACT_ATOMS: atom_id res chain seq x y z
N MET A 1 -15.93 -64.57 -0.98
CA MET A 1 -14.87 -63.71 -0.43
C MET A 1 -14.63 -62.62 -1.47
N ALA A 2 -15.33 -61.50 -1.35
CA ALA A 2 -15.22 -60.37 -2.29
C ALA A 2 -14.40 -59.28 -1.59
N LEU A 3 -13.23 -58.95 -2.14
CA LEU A 3 -12.42 -57.83 -1.69
C LEU A 3 -13.01 -56.54 -2.28
N ALA A 4 -13.51 -55.65 -1.42
CA ALA A 4 -13.82 -54.28 -1.76
C ALA A 4 -12.54 -53.45 -1.64
N VAL A 5 -12.12 -52.85 -2.75
CA VAL A 5 -11.05 -51.83 -2.78
C VAL A 5 -11.72 -50.49 -2.56
N SER A 6 -11.50 -49.90 -1.39
CA SER A 6 -11.89 -48.53 -1.07
C SER A 6 -10.83 -47.56 -1.62
N SER A 7 -11.15 -46.87 -2.70
CA SER A 7 -10.36 -45.75 -3.21
C SER A 7 -10.56 -44.53 -2.30
N GLY A 8 -9.56 -44.21 -1.48
CA GLY A 8 -9.52 -42.95 -0.73
C GLY A 8 -9.21 -41.80 -1.67
N LEU A 9 -10.15 -40.86 -1.81
CA LEU A 9 -9.91 -39.55 -2.40
C LEU A 9 -9.01 -38.75 -1.45
N ALA A 10 -7.73 -38.61 -1.81
CA ALA A 10 -6.84 -37.66 -1.17
C ALA A 10 -7.20 -36.25 -1.68
N PHE A 11 -7.92 -35.48 -0.88
CA PHE A 11 -8.03 -34.04 -1.10
C PHE A 11 -6.65 -33.44 -0.85
N SER A 12 -6.01 -32.95 -1.92
CA SER A 12 -4.84 -32.09 -1.79
C SER A 12 -5.33 -30.73 -1.32
N THR A 13 -5.18 -30.43 -0.04
CA THR A 13 -5.35 -29.07 0.48
C THR A 13 -4.19 -28.24 -0.07
N VAL A 14 -4.46 -27.39 -1.06
CA VAL A 14 -3.54 -26.33 -1.45
C VAL A 14 -3.46 -25.39 -0.24
N ALA A 15 -2.29 -25.32 0.40
CA ALA A 15 -2.09 -24.39 1.50
C ALA A 15 -2.21 -22.95 0.97
N GLN A 16 -3.20 -22.23 1.50
CA GLN A 16 -3.42 -20.80 1.33
C GLN A 16 -2.13 -20.03 1.71
N ALA A 17 -1.64 -19.14 0.84
CA ALA A 17 -0.55 -18.24 1.22
C ALA A 17 -1.11 -17.18 2.17
N ALA A 18 -0.51 -17.03 3.36
CA ALA A 18 -0.90 -16.00 4.32
C ALA A 18 -0.63 -14.59 3.74
N THR A 19 -1.52 -13.64 4.01
CA THR A 19 -1.33 -12.25 3.60
C THR A 19 -0.03 -11.71 4.19
N PRO A 20 0.89 -11.17 3.37
CA PRO A 20 2.17 -10.68 3.86
C PRO A 20 1.97 -9.48 4.80
N LYS A 21 2.79 -9.40 5.85
CA LYS A 21 2.80 -8.27 6.78
C LYS A 21 3.90 -7.30 6.38
N THR A 22 3.55 -6.04 6.12
CA THR A 22 4.39 -5.11 5.34
C THR A 22 4.72 -3.79 6.02
N ALA A 23 4.33 -3.63 7.29
CA ALA A 23 4.68 -2.48 8.11
C ALA A 23 4.90 -2.90 9.57
N PHE A 24 5.75 -2.15 10.28
CA PHE A 24 6.02 -2.37 11.70
C PHE A 24 5.83 -1.07 12.50
N VAL A 25 5.79 -1.17 13.82
CA VAL A 25 5.58 -0.03 14.71
C VAL A 25 6.74 0.15 15.67
N HIS A 26 7.09 1.39 16.03
CA HIS A 26 7.96 1.69 17.16
C HIS A 26 7.11 2.05 18.36
N LEU A 27 6.99 1.15 19.33
CA LEU A 27 6.31 1.40 20.61
C LEU A 27 7.30 2.06 21.59
N PHE A 28 7.52 3.36 21.39
CA PHE A 28 8.60 4.10 22.04
C PHE A 28 8.33 4.29 23.53
N GLU A 29 9.24 3.80 24.37
CA GLU A 29 9.18 3.84 25.86
C GLU A 29 8.08 2.98 26.50
N TRP A 30 7.39 2.11 25.75
CA TRP A 30 6.34 1.25 26.32
C TRP A 30 6.93 0.18 27.26
N GLY A 31 6.14 -0.22 28.27
CA GLY A 31 6.49 -1.33 29.15
C GLY A 31 6.36 -2.70 28.46
N TRP A 32 7.12 -3.70 28.90
CA TRP A 32 7.11 -5.03 28.27
C TRP A 32 5.73 -5.70 28.30
N GLU A 33 5.01 -5.57 29.42
CA GLU A 33 3.66 -6.14 29.53
C GLU A 33 2.65 -5.41 28.65
N ASP A 34 2.80 -4.10 28.47
CA ASP A 34 1.94 -3.31 27.58
C ASP A 34 2.15 -3.73 26.13
N ILE A 35 3.40 -3.92 25.70
CA ILE A 35 3.72 -4.39 24.35
C ILE A 35 3.17 -5.80 24.11
N ALA A 36 3.32 -6.71 25.08
CA ALA A 36 2.81 -8.07 24.96
C ALA A 36 1.27 -8.09 24.75
N THR A 37 0.55 -7.29 25.54
CA THR A 37 -0.90 -7.13 25.42
C THR A 37 -1.29 -6.48 24.09
N GLU A 38 -0.55 -5.47 23.64
CA GLU A 38 -0.78 -4.79 22.36
C GLU A 38 -0.57 -5.72 21.17
N CYS A 39 0.44 -6.60 21.22
CA CYS A 39 0.65 -7.65 20.21
C CYS A 39 -0.56 -8.56 20.05
N GLU A 40 -1.10 -9.06 21.16
CA GLU A 40 -2.20 -10.02 21.19
C GLU A 40 -3.54 -9.39 20.77
N THR A 41 -3.81 -8.18 21.28
CA THR A 41 -5.14 -7.57 21.19
C THR A 41 -5.31 -6.64 19.99
N PHE A 42 -4.21 -6.11 19.44
CA PHE A 42 -4.27 -5.11 18.38
C PHE A 42 -3.33 -5.40 17.21
N LEU A 43 -2.02 -5.48 17.42
CA LEU A 43 -1.03 -5.51 16.33
C LEU A 43 -1.13 -6.80 15.51
N GLY A 44 -1.24 -7.95 16.18
CA GLY A 44 -1.45 -9.25 15.53
C GLY A 44 -2.72 -9.24 14.67
N PRO A 45 -3.90 -8.96 15.26
CA PRO A 45 -5.15 -8.84 14.53
C PRO A 45 -5.16 -7.80 13.40
N LYS A 46 -4.45 -6.67 13.54
CA LYS A 46 -4.33 -5.63 12.49
C LYS A 46 -3.28 -5.92 11.42
N GLY A 47 -2.51 -7.00 11.57
CA GLY A 47 -1.55 -7.43 10.56
C GLY A 47 -0.23 -6.68 10.56
N PHE A 48 0.19 -6.10 11.69
CA PHE A 48 1.54 -5.55 11.83
C PHE A 48 2.58 -6.67 11.83
N ALA A 49 3.68 -6.44 11.11
CA ALA A 49 4.77 -7.40 10.98
C ALA A 49 5.60 -7.52 12.25
N ALA A 50 5.96 -6.38 12.85
CA ALA A 50 6.87 -6.34 13.97
C ALA A 50 6.65 -5.12 14.89
N VAL A 51 7.35 -5.13 16.03
CA VAL A 51 7.52 -4.02 16.96
C VAL A 51 9.01 -3.71 17.12
N GLN A 52 9.43 -2.48 16.82
CA GLN A 52 10.67 -1.92 17.38
C GLN A 52 10.42 -1.56 18.84
N VAL A 53 11.24 -2.10 19.74
CA VAL A 53 11.22 -1.78 21.18
C VAL A 53 12.41 -0.90 21.55
N SER A 54 12.22 0.02 22.48
CA SER A 54 13.31 0.86 23.00
C SER A 54 14.40 0.03 23.74
N PRO A 55 15.64 0.55 23.90
CA PRO A 55 16.81 -0.25 24.32
C PRO A 55 16.62 -1.02 25.63
N PRO A 56 16.60 -2.38 25.62
CA PRO A 56 16.19 -3.18 26.80
C PRO A 56 17.32 -3.41 27.80
N ASN A 57 18.54 -3.02 27.46
CA ASN A 57 19.71 -3.19 28.31
C ASN A 57 19.73 -2.14 29.46
N LYS A 58 20.57 -2.41 30.46
CA LYS A 58 20.76 -1.52 31.59
C LYS A 58 21.43 -0.22 31.19
N THR A 59 20.83 0.89 31.60
CA THR A 59 21.28 2.24 31.27
C THR A 59 21.46 3.11 32.50
N ILE A 60 21.86 4.37 32.30
CA ILE A 60 21.92 5.35 33.38
C ILE A 60 20.53 5.60 33.98
N SER A 61 20.51 6.02 35.24
CA SER A 61 19.27 6.46 35.89
C SER A 61 18.85 7.85 35.42
N GLY A 62 17.54 8.07 35.36
CA GLY A 62 16.92 9.35 35.02
C GLY A 62 15.56 9.12 34.39
N ASN A 63 14.76 10.19 34.31
CA ASN A 63 13.41 10.10 33.77
C ASN A 63 13.40 10.44 32.27
N GLN A 64 14.40 11.15 31.76
CA GLN A 64 14.48 11.54 30.36
C GLN A 64 14.52 10.32 29.44
N TRP A 65 13.90 10.41 28.27
CA TRP A 65 13.85 9.30 27.31
C TRP A 65 15.24 8.89 26.81
N TRP A 66 16.11 9.88 26.56
CA TRP A 66 17.45 9.65 26.03
C TRP A 66 18.37 8.90 27.01
N THR A 67 17.99 8.72 28.28
CA THR A 67 18.75 7.88 29.22
C THR A 67 18.87 6.45 28.73
N ARG A 68 17.93 5.95 27.92
CA ARG A 68 17.98 4.61 27.30
C ARG A 68 19.09 4.47 26.25
N TYR A 69 19.63 5.57 25.76
CA TYR A 69 20.74 5.59 24.80
C TYR A 69 22.08 5.84 25.49
N GLN A 70 22.16 5.57 26.80
CA GLN A 70 23.42 5.58 27.56
C GLN A 70 23.62 4.25 28.28
N PRO A 71 24.07 3.20 27.57
CA PRO A 71 24.30 1.88 28.14
C PRO A 71 25.29 1.89 29.29
N VAL A 72 24.97 1.16 30.36
CA VAL A 72 25.86 0.87 31.49
C VAL A 72 26.31 -0.59 31.44
N SER A 73 25.41 -1.49 31.06
CA SER A 73 25.74 -2.87 30.74
C SER A 73 24.76 -3.48 29.74
N TYR A 74 25.03 -4.71 29.32
CA TYR A 74 24.17 -5.48 28.43
C TYR A 74 23.14 -6.36 29.19
N ALA A 75 22.99 -6.18 30.50
CA ALA A 75 21.95 -6.87 31.27
C ALA A 75 20.56 -6.36 30.85
N PHE A 76 19.60 -7.26 30.66
CA PHE A 76 18.20 -6.91 30.37
C PHE A 76 17.51 -6.47 31.67
N ASP A 77 17.69 -5.19 32.01
CA ASP A 77 17.17 -4.54 33.22
C ASP A 77 17.00 -3.06 32.89
N SER A 78 15.82 -2.68 32.41
CA SER A 78 15.55 -1.34 31.86
C SER A 78 14.28 -0.75 32.43
N ARG A 79 13.99 0.51 32.07
CA ARG A 79 12.75 1.21 32.46
C ARG A 79 11.48 0.42 32.10
N SER A 80 11.49 -0.30 30.97
CA SER A 80 10.34 -1.06 30.50
C SER A 80 10.09 -2.37 31.26
N GLY A 81 11.06 -2.82 32.06
CA GLY A 81 10.98 -4.04 32.86
C GLY A 81 12.25 -4.89 32.82
N ASP A 82 12.19 -6.03 33.52
CA ASP A 82 13.30 -6.97 33.67
C ASP A 82 13.40 -7.99 32.52
N ARG A 83 14.42 -8.84 32.58
CA ARG A 83 14.69 -9.91 31.60
C ARG A 83 13.52 -10.88 31.43
N ALA A 84 12.87 -11.30 32.51
CA ALA A 84 11.80 -12.29 32.45
C ALA A 84 10.57 -11.70 31.76
N GLN A 85 10.25 -10.43 32.05
CA GLN A 85 9.21 -9.68 31.37
C GLN A 85 9.54 -9.46 29.89
N PHE A 86 10.79 -9.12 29.56
CA PHE A 86 11.23 -9.01 28.16
C PHE A 86 11.05 -10.33 27.40
N GLN A 87 11.52 -11.45 27.97
CA GLN A 87 11.39 -12.77 27.36
C GLN A 87 9.91 -13.17 27.17
N SER A 88 9.06 -12.91 28.17
CA SER A 88 7.61 -13.13 28.08
C SER A 88 6.98 -12.34 26.93
N MET A 89 7.31 -11.05 26.81
CA MET A 89 6.83 -10.20 25.72
C MET A 89 7.25 -10.74 24.36
N VAL A 90 8.52 -11.15 24.19
CA VAL A 90 9.00 -11.71 22.90
C VAL A 90 8.20 -12.96 22.51
N GLN A 91 7.94 -13.85 23.48
CA GLN A 91 7.20 -15.09 23.22
C GLN A 91 5.74 -14.83 22.87
N ARG A 92 5.05 -13.98 23.64
CA ARG A 92 3.64 -13.63 23.41
C ARG A 92 3.43 -12.90 22.08
N CYS A 93 4.30 -11.95 21.74
CA CYS A 93 4.25 -11.28 20.43
C CYS A 93 4.48 -12.28 19.28
N LYS A 94 5.45 -13.19 19.42
CA LYS A 94 5.68 -14.24 18.42
C LYS A 94 4.48 -15.16 18.24
N GLU A 95 3.78 -15.53 19.31
CA GLU A 95 2.54 -16.31 19.26
C GLU A 95 1.40 -15.55 18.56
N ALA A 96 1.34 -14.23 18.72
CA ALA A 96 0.46 -13.34 17.96
C ALA A 96 0.93 -13.08 16.51
N GLY A 97 2.05 -13.68 16.09
CA GLY A 97 2.65 -13.51 14.77
C GLY A 97 3.27 -12.13 14.54
N VAL A 98 3.71 -11.46 15.60
CA VAL A 98 4.35 -10.14 15.57
C VAL A 98 5.80 -10.28 16.03
N ASP A 99 6.74 -9.94 15.15
CA ASP A 99 8.16 -10.02 15.43
C ASP A 99 8.63 -8.89 16.36
N ILE A 100 9.76 -9.10 17.06
CA ILE A 100 10.39 -8.08 17.89
C ILE A 100 11.72 -7.66 17.27
N TYR A 101 11.87 -6.35 17.06
CA TYR A 101 13.10 -5.68 16.68
C TYR A 101 13.66 -4.92 17.87
N LEU A 102 14.83 -5.34 18.34
CA LEU A 102 15.51 -4.74 19.48
C LEU A 102 16.28 -3.48 19.03
N ASP A 103 16.16 -2.38 19.75
CA ASP A 103 17.01 -1.20 19.56
C ASP A 103 18.38 -1.41 20.23
N ALA A 104 19.41 -1.63 19.40
CA ALA A 104 20.74 -2.04 19.79
C ALA A 104 21.70 -0.84 19.79
N VAL A 105 21.97 -0.32 20.98
CA VAL A 105 22.95 0.75 21.22
C VAL A 105 24.35 0.14 21.33
N ILE A 106 25.04 0.05 20.19
CA ILE A 106 26.32 -0.67 20.07
C ILE A 106 27.51 0.22 19.66
N ASN A 107 27.28 1.50 19.37
CA ASN A 107 28.34 2.45 19.07
C ASN A 107 29.11 2.88 20.33
N HIS A 108 28.38 3.14 21.42
CA HIS A 108 28.91 3.84 22.58
C HIS A 108 28.36 3.26 23.90
N MET A 109 28.99 3.67 24.99
CA MET A 109 28.49 3.47 26.36
C MET A 109 28.16 4.83 27.00
N ALA A 110 27.56 4.83 28.19
CA ALA A 110 27.22 6.05 28.92
C ALA A 110 28.38 7.03 29.06
N ALA A 111 28.09 8.33 29.19
CA ALA A 111 29.07 9.41 29.37
C ALA A 111 29.71 9.41 30.80
N TRP A 112 30.28 8.28 31.20
CA TRP A 112 30.97 8.05 32.47
C TRP A 112 32.48 8.02 32.29
N ASN A 113 33.22 7.66 33.35
CA ASN A 113 34.57 7.14 33.15
C ASN A 113 34.50 5.85 32.30
N ARG A 114 35.51 5.62 31.47
CA ARG A 114 35.62 4.43 30.58
C ARG A 114 35.93 3.15 31.36
N SER A 115 35.00 2.78 32.23
CA SER A 115 35.09 1.67 33.17
C SER A 115 33.69 1.09 33.38
N PHE A 116 33.37 0.04 32.64
CA PHE A 116 32.08 -0.65 32.67
C PHE A 116 32.30 -2.11 33.11
N PRO A 117 32.49 -2.36 34.42
CA PRO A 117 32.92 -3.67 34.92
C PRO A 117 31.90 -4.79 34.70
N ASP A 118 30.61 -4.45 34.51
CA ASP A 118 29.55 -5.42 34.26
C ASP A 118 29.59 -5.97 32.81
N VAL A 119 30.26 -5.28 31.88
CA VAL A 119 30.53 -5.74 30.49
C VAL A 119 31.95 -6.30 30.32
N PRO A 120 32.72 -6.32 31.40
CA PRO A 120 34.08 -5.77 31.54
C PRO A 120 34.67 -5.00 30.35
N TYR A 121 34.28 -3.73 30.17
CA TYR A 121 35.04 -2.77 29.35
C TYR A 121 35.90 -1.82 30.21
N GLY A 122 37.11 -1.53 29.75
CA GLY A 122 38.00 -0.51 30.29
C GLY A 122 38.46 0.46 29.21
N SER A 123 39.31 1.43 29.56
CA SER A 123 39.76 2.50 28.65
C SER A 123 40.34 2.03 27.31
N ASN A 124 40.87 0.81 27.24
CA ASN A 124 41.44 0.25 26.01
C ASN A 124 40.38 -0.12 24.97
N ASP A 125 39.13 -0.33 25.39
CA ASP A 125 37.99 -0.74 24.56
C ASP A 125 37.28 0.46 23.91
N PHE A 126 37.78 1.68 24.12
CA PHE A 126 37.20 2.92 23.62
C PHE A 126 38.21 3.75 22.82
N HIS A 127 37.76 4.46 21.78
CA HIS A 127 38.57 5.38 20.98
C HIS A 127 38.99 6.61 21.77
N THR A 128 40.21 7.11 21.65
CA THR A 128 40.72 8.19 22.52
C THR A 128 40.26 9.60 22.15
N CYS A 129 39.51 9.78 21.07
CA CYS A 129 39.01 11.11 20.69
C CYS A 129 37.78 11.47 21.52
N THR A 130 37.93 12.44 22.42
CA THR A 130 36.85 12.89 23.31
C THR A 130 36.28 14.25 22.89
N SER A 131 36.36 14.60 21.60
CA SER A 131 35.85 15.88 21.12
C SER A 131 34.33 15.92 21.31
N LYS A 132 33.82 16.95 21.98
CA LYS A 132 32.37 17.13 22.17
C LYS A 132 31.67 17.64 20.91
N GLU A 133 32.43 18.21 19.99
CA GLU A 133 31.96 18.68 18.70
C GLU A 133 32.59 17.82 17.60
N ILE A 134 31.78 17.00 16.95
CA ILE A 134 32.19 16.19 15.79
C ILE A 134 32.11 17.07 14.55
N ASP A 135 33.21 17.18 13.82
CA ASP A 135 33.19 17.71 12.46
C ASP A 135 32.59 16.66 11.51
N TYR A 136 31.33 16.86 11.13
CA TYR A 136 30.61 15.98 10.18
C TYR A 136 31.18 16.04 8.76
N GLY A 137 32.12 16.95 8.44
CA GLY A 137 32.94 16.90 7.23
C GLY A 137 34.11 15.91 7.32
N ASN A 138 34.40 15.37 8.51
CA ASN A 138 35.52 14.49 8.78
C ASN A 138 35.06 13.09 9.20
N ARG A 139 35.08 12.14 8.25
CA ARG A 139 34.70 10.73 8.46
C ARG A 139 35.36 10.12 9.70
N TRP A 140 36.65 10.38 9.89
CA TRP A 140 37.37 9.78 11.02
C TRP A 140 36.79 10.27 12.34
N GLN A 141 36.49 11.56 12.48
CA GLN A 141 35.86 12.06 13.70
C GLN A 141 34.44 11.53 13.88
N VAL A 142 33.65 11.47 12.80
CA VAL A 142 32.30 10.89 12.84
C VAL A 142 32.32 9.48 13.42
N GLN A 143 33.34 8.68 13.10
CA GLN A 143 33.40 7.25 13.44
C GLN A 143 34.34 6.87 14.59
N ASN A 144 35.02 7.84 15.23
CA ASN A 144 36.03 7.54 16.26
C ASN A 144 36.04 8.56 17.43
N CYS A 145 35.16 9.57 17.42
CA CYS A 145 35.07 10.56 18.48
C CYS A 145 33.76 10.39 19.26
N ASP A 146 33.82 10.69 20.56
CA ASP A 146 32.66 10.61 21.47
C ASP A 146 31.48 11.50 20.99
N LEU A 147 30.43 10.87 20.45
CA LEU A 147 29.18 11.55 20.07
C LEU A 147 28.55 12.20 21.30
N VAL A 148 28.50 13.53 21.36
CA VAL A 148 28.00 14.33 22.51
C VAL A 148 28.57 13.90 23.88
N GLY A 149 29.79 13.34 23.90
CA GLY A 149 30.45 12.86 25.10
C GLY A 149 30.12 11.42 25.52
N LEU A 150 29.37 10.68 24.70
CA LEU A 150 29.13 9.25 24.88
C LEU A 150 30.42 8.48 24.53
N ASN A 151 30.83 7.57 25.40
CA ASN A 151 32.12 6.90 25.27
C ASN A 151 32.13 5.97 24.04
N ASP A 152 32.88 6.34 23.02
CA ASP A 152 32.89 5.68 21.71
C ASP A 152 33.67 4.35 21.73
N LEU A 153 33.00 3.23 21.43
CA LEU A 153 33.59 1.89 21.48
C LEU A 153 34.50 1.66 20.27
N LYS A 154 35.61 0.95 20.50
CA LYS A 154 36.47 0.41 19.42
C LYS A 154 35.81 -0.77 18.74
N THR A 155 34.86 -0.51 17.86
CA THR A 155 34.10 -1.54 17.14
C THR A 155 34.96 -2.35 16.17
N GLU A 156 36.19 -1.93 15.90
CA GLU A 156 37.22 -2.71 15.19
C GLU A 156 37.89 -3.78 16.07
N SER A 157 37.77 -3.68 17.40
CA SER A 157 38.34 -4.64 18.36
C SER A 157 37.54 -5.94 18.41
N GLU A 158 38.21 -7.06 18.23
CA GLU A 158 37.59 -8.39 18.32
C GLU A 158 36.92 -8.64 19.68
N TYR A 159 37.49 -8.11 20.76
CA TYR A 159 36.90 -8.23 22.10
C TYR A 159 35.58 -7.49 22.20
N VAL A 160 35.52 -6.24 21.71
CA VAL A 160 34.30 -5.41 21.68
C VAL A 160 33.24 -6.06 20.79
N ARG A 161 33.62 -6.49 19.58
CA ARG A 161 32.71 -7.20 18.66
C ARG A 161 32.11 -8.44 19.30
N GLN A 162 32.91 -9.25 19.99
CA GLN A 162 32.42 -10.46 20.64
C GLN A 162 31.43 -10.13 21.77
N LYS A 163 31.71 -9.12 22.59
CA LYS A 163 30.81 -8.69 23.66
C LYS A 163 29.46 -8.18 23.14
N ILE A 164 29.48 -7.40 22.05
CA ILE A 164 28.27 -6.96 21.37
C ILE A 164 27.50 -8.16 20.79
N ALA A 165 28.19 -9.07 20.12
CA ALA A 165 27.58 -10.26 19.54
C ALA A 165 26.99 -11.19 20.61
N ASP A 166 27.63 -11.35 21.76
CA ASP A 166 27.11 -12.13 22.89
C ASP A 166 25.78 -11.56 23.38
N TYR A 167 25.69 -10.23 23.54
CA TYR A 167 24.45 -9.53 23.92
C TYR A 167 23.33 -9.73 22.90
N MET A 168 23.63 -9.55 21.61
CA MET A 168 22.64 -9.70 20.55
C MET A 168 22.21 -11.18 20.39
N ASN A 169 23.13 -12.13 20.52
CA ASN A 169 22.83 -13.57 20.50
C ASN A 169 21.99 -14.01 21.70
N ASP A 170 22.17 -13.38 22.86
CA ASP A 170 21.32 -13.60 24.02
C ASP A 170 19.87 -13.14 23.73
N ALA A 171 19.71 -12.00 23.06
CA ALA A 171 18.40 -11.54 22.58
C ALA A 171 17.76 -12.51 21.56
N ILE A 172 18.54 -12.98 20.58
CA ILE A 172 18.10 -13.97 19.59
C ILE A 172 17.64 -15.26 20.28
N SER A 173 18.36 -15.70 21.33
CA SER A 173 18.00 -16.90 22.09
C SER A 173 16.63 -16.79 22.79
N MET A 174 16.19 -15.56 23.11
CA MET A 174 14.86 -15.28 23.66
C MET A 174 13.77 -15.18 22.57
N GLY A 175 14.15 -15.11 21.29
CA GLY A 175 13.24 -15.09 20.15
C GLY A 175 13.18 -13.76 19.39
N VAL A 176 14.05 -12.79 19.69
CA VAL A 176 14.16 -11.53 18.94
C VAL A 176 14.45 -11.84 17.47
N ALA A 177 13.68 -11.22 16.57
CA ALA A 177 13.73 -11.48 15.14
C ALA A 177 14.66 -10.53 14.39
N GLY A 178 14.94 -9.36 14.96
CA GLY A 178 15.78 -8.36 14.31
C GLY A 178 16.31 -7.26 15.23
N PHE A 179 17.10 -6.36 14.66
CA PHE A 179 17.74 -5.28 15.37
C PHE A 179 17.68 -3.96 14.58
N ARG A 180 17.37 -2.88 15.29
CA ARG A 180 17.70 -1.52 14.88
C ARG A 180 19.10 -1.20 15.41
N ILE A 181 20.05 -0.92 14.53
CA ILE A 181 21.39 -0.49 14.95
C ILE A 181 21.38 1.02 15.15
N ASP A 182 21.41 1.44 16.42
CA ASP A 182 21.51 2.84 16.82
C ASP A 182 22.81 3.47 16.37
N ALA A 183 22.77 4.75 15.98
CA ALA A 183 23.95 5.55 15.63
C ALA A 183 24.89 4.86 14.62
N ALA A 184 24.36 4.04 13.70
CA ALA A 184 25.17 3.24 12.78
C ALA A 184 26.14 4.08 11.92
N LYS A 185 25.78 5.33 11.62
CA LYS A 185 26.67 6.33 10.97
C LYS A 185 28.02 6.50 11.69
N HIS A 186 28.03 6.35 13.01
CA HIS A 186 29.20 6.51 13.87
C HIS A 186 30.03 5.23 13.99
N ILE A 187 29.59 4.13 13.38
CA ILE A 187 30.32 2.87 13.30
C ILE A 187 30.79 2.67 11.85
N PRO A 188 32.05 2.33 11.58
CA PRO A 188 32.45 1.90 10.24
C PRO A 188 31.59 0.73 9.75
N ALA A 189 31.07 0.79 8.52
CA ALA A 189 30.17 -0.24 7.99
C ALA A 189 30.77 -1.66 8.09
N GLY A 190 32.08 -1.81 7.82
CA GLY A 190 32.77 -3.10 7.97
C GLY A 190 32.80 -3.64 9.40
N ASP A 191 32.71 -2.78 10.42
CA ASP A 191 32.65 -3.21 11.83
C ASP A 191 31.26 -3.72 12.19
N ILE A 192 30.19 -3.08 11.67
CA ILE A 192 28.81 -3.59 11.79
C ILE A 192 28.70 -4.94 11.07
N GLU A 193 29.26 -5.08 9.86
CA GLU A 193 29.27 -6.35 9.12
C GLU A 193 30.00 -7.45 9.91
N ALA A 194 31.15 -7.12 10.50
CA ALA A 194 31.92 -8.06 11.34
C ALA A 194 31.15 -8.49 12.60
N ILE A 195 30.36 -7.61 13.22
CA ILE A 195 29.46 -7.93 14.33
C ILE A 195 28.32 -8.82 13.85
N LYS A 196 27.65 -8.46 12.74
CA LYS A 196 26.55 -9.24 12.15
C LYS A 196 26.98 -10.67 11.85
N ASN A 197 28.18 -10.87 11.32
CA ASN A 197 28.74 -12.19 10.99
C ASN A 197 29.00 -13.08 12.22
N LYS A 198 28.89 -12.56 13.44
CA LYS A 198 28.97 -13.32 14.69
C LYS A 198 27.60 -13.70 15.26
N LEU A 199 26.51 -13.23 14.65
CA LEU A 199 25.16 -13.50 15.12
C LEU A 199 24.68 -14.90 14.70
N ASN A 200 23.86 -15.50 15.55
CA ASN A 200 23.21 -16.77 15.29
C ASN A 200 22.05 -16.57 14.32
N GLY A 201 22.01 -17.37 13.25
CA GLY A 201 20.97 -17.28 12.24
C GLY A 201 21.17 -16.06 11.33
N ASN A 202 20.06 -15.49 10.84
CA ASN A 202 20.07 -14.31 9.98
C ASN A 202 18.96 -13.35 10.43
N PRO A 203 19.13 -12.67 11.59
CA PRO A 203 18.14 -11.71 12.07
C PRO A 203 17.99 -10.55 11.08
N TYR A 204 16.79 -9.97 11.03
CA TYR A 204 16.57 -8.74 10.27
C TYR A 204 17.41 -7.61 10.88
N ILE A 205 18.09 -6.82 10.04
CA ILE A 205 18.91 -5.69 10.49
C ILE A 205 18.45 -4.45 9.74
N PHE A 206 18.20 -3.37 10.47
CA PHE A 206 18.14 -2.04 9.88
C PHE A 206 18.95 -1.03 10.68
N GLN A 207 19.51 -0.05 9.99
CA GLN A 207 20.61 0.77 10.50
C GLN A 207 20.22 2.25 10.49
N GLU A 208 20.43 2.93 11.60
CA GLU A 208 20.25 4.37 11.67
C GLU A 208 21.43 5.10 11.04
N VAL A 209 21.23 5.65 9.85
CA VAL A 209 22.23 6.47 9.17
C VAL A 209 21.56 7.77 8.70
N ILE A 210 21.73 8.84 9.46
CA ILE A 210 21.25 10.17 9.06
C ILE A 210 22.22 10.74 8.03
N GLY A 211 21.90 10.58 6.75
CA GLY A 211 22.67 11.14 5.65
C GLY A 211 22.43 12.65 5.46
N ALA A 212 23.46 13.35 4.97
CA ALA A 212 23.36 14.67 4.37
C ALA A 212 24.32 14.80 3.18
N TYR A 213 23.96 15.63 2.18
CA TYR A 213 24.68 15.74 0.91
C TYR A 213 26.18 16.05 1.06
N SER A 214 26.56 16.92 2.00
CA SER A 214 27.95 17.35 2.21
C SER A 214 28.78 16.43 3.11
N GLU A 215 28.17 15.43 3.74
CA GLU A 215 28.87 14.58 4.71
C GLU A 215 29.56 13.39 4.02
N PRO A 216 30.71 12.94 4.52
CA PRO A 216 31.48 11.88 3.88
C PRO A 216 30.92 10.48 4.16
N VAL A 217 30.12 10.28 5.22
CA VAL A 217 29.48 9.00 5.56
C VAL A 217 28.06 8.99 5.02
N LYS A 218 27.72 8.00 4.20
CA LYS A 218 26.46 7.93 3.45
C LYS A 218 25.62 6.69 3.80
N PRO A 219 24.28 6.79 3.82
CA PRO A 219 23.37 5.64 3.94
C PRO A 219 23.70 4.47 3.00
N SER A 220 24.04 4.77 1.74
CA SER A 220 24.39 3.76 0.73
C SER A 220 25.59 2.87 1.07
N GLU A 221 26.44 3.27 2.02
CA GLU A 221 27.54 2.43 2.50
C GLU A 221 27.06 1.22 3.30
N TYR A 222 25.86 1.29 3.89
CA TYR A 222 25.36 0.33 4.87
C TYR A 222 24.36 -0.69 4.29
N LYS A 223 23.83 -0.43 3.10
CA LYS A 223 22.75 -1.25 2.50
C LYS A 223 23.12 -2.71 2.19
N HIS A 224 24.41 -3.02 2.06
CA HIS A 224 24.86 -4.41 1.85
C HIS A 224 24.76 -5.26 3.13
N ILE A 225 24.63 -4.62 4.30
CA ILE A 225 24.51 -5.26 5.60
C ILE A 225 23.05 -5.54 5.94
N GLY A 226 22.15 -4.62 5.58
CA GLY A 226 20.72 -4.67 5.85
C GLY A 226 20.08 -3.33 5.49
N ASP A 227 18.81 -3.17 5.79
CA ASP A 227 18.07 -1.96 5.44
C ASP A 227 18.65 -0.74 6.19
N VAL A 228 18.36 0.45 5.68
CA VAL A 228 18.87 1.70 6.22
C VAL A 228 17.72 2.69 6.34
N THR A 229 17.68 3.46 7.42
CA THR A 229 16.66 4.49 7.63
C THR A 229 16.78 5.60 6.57
N GLU A 230 15.74 5.81 5.79
CA GLU A 230 15.69 6.86 4.76
C GLU A 230 15.13 8.17 5.33
N PHE A 231 15.98 8.94 6.02
CA PHE A 231 15.57 10.22 6.64
C PHE A 231 15.12 11.26 5.62
N ASP A 232 15.60 11.21 4.38
CA ASP A 232 15.19 12.17 3.34
C ASP A 232 13.72 11.94 2.94
N TYR A 233 13.22 10.71 3.04
CA TYR A 233 11.79 10.42 2.86
C TYR A 233 10.93 11.23 3.85
N ALA A 234 11.25 11.15 5.14
CA ALA A 234 10.52 11.87 6.20
C ALA A 234 10.59 13.39 6.01
N ARG A 235 11.76 13.89 5.61
CA ARG A 235 12.04 15.32 5.37
C ARG A 235 11.43 15.87 4.08
N ARG A 236 10.98 15.01 3.15
CA ARG A 236 10.18 15.40 1.96
C ARG A 236 8.68 15.30 2.22
N VAL A 237 8.23 14.19 2.83
CA VAL A 237 6.81 13.97 3.15
C VAL A 237 6.31 15.04 4.13
N GLY A 238 7.08 15.37 5.16
CA GLY A 238 6.68 16.35 6.16
C GLY A 238 6.29 17.71 5.57
N PRO A 239 7.19 18.41 4.86
CA PRO A 239 6.89 19.69 4.23
C PRO A 239 5.78 19.62 3.19
N ALA A 240 5.71 18.55 2.37
CA ALA A 240 4.65 18.39 1.38
C ALA A 240 3.26 18.35 2.02
N PHE A 241 3.10 17.62 3.13
CA PHE A 241 1.83 17.60 3.86
C PHE A 241 1.57 18.90 4.62
N ARG A 242 2.57 19.53 5.25
CA ARG A 242 2.37 20.84 5.92
C ARG A 242 1.92 21.93 4.95
N ASN A 243 2.50 21.96 3.75
CA ASN A 243 2.32 23.04 2.78
C ASN A 243 1.24 22.75 1.74
N SER A 244 0.54 21.61 1.85
CA SER A 244 -0.44 21.14 0.86
C SER A 244 0.15 21.01 -0.55
N ASP A 245 1.40 20.52 -0.64
CA ASP A 245 2.13 20.25 -1.87
C ASP A 245 2.35 18.74 -2.10
N ILE A 246 1.34 17.94 -1.76
CA ILE A 246 1.41 16.47 -1.76
C ILE A 246 1.56 15.87 -3.16
N ALA A 247 1.21 16.60 -4.22
CA ALA A 247 1.43 16.13 -5.59
C ALA A 247 2.92 16.06 -5.97
N SER A 248 3.79 16.81 -5.29
CA SER A 248 5.24 16.72 -5.48
C SER A 248 5.79 15.33 -5.16
N LEU A 249 5.09 14.56 -4.32
CA LEU A 249 5.51 13.23 -3.87
C LEU A 249 5.33 12.12 -4.90
N ARG A 250 4.75 12.41 -6.08
CA ARG A 250 4.44 11.43 -7.14
C ARG A 250 5.61 10.51 -7.49
N ASN A 251 6.83 11.05 -7.46
CA ASN A 251 8.05 10.34 -7.85
C ASN A 251 9.08 10.32 -6.71
N ILE A 252 8.64 10.42 -5.44
CA ILE A 252 9.54 10.58 -4.29
C ILE A 252 10.70 9.56 -4.30
N GLY A 253 10.44 8.30 -4.67
CA GLY A 253 11.47 7.25 -4.72
C GLY A 253 12.63 7.50 -5.69
N HIS A 254 12.44 8.32 -6.74
CA HIS A 254 13.51 8.69 -7.67
C HIS A 254 14.45 9.78 -7.14
N GLU A 255 14.05 10.46 -6.06
CA GLU A 255 14.77 11.59 -5.48
C GLU A 255 15.60 11.19 -4.26
N LEU A 256 15.48 9.94 -3.81
CA LEU A 256 16.08 9.39 -2.60
C LEU A 256 17.39 8.66 -2.91
N GLU A 257 18.26 8.58 -1.91
CA GLU A 257 19.56 7.91 -2.05
C GLU A 257 19.42 6.38 -2.10
N LEU A 258 18.53 5.84 -1.26
CA LEU A 258 18.30 4.41 -1.15
C LEU A 258 17.28 3.93 -2.19
N SER A 259 17.39 2.67 -2.58
CA SER A 259 16.33 2.01 -3.32
C SER A 259 15.21 1.60 -2.37
N SER A 260 14.00 1.38 -2.89
CA SER A 260 12.85 0.95 -2.07
C SER A 260 13.15 -0.32 -1.26
N SER A 261 13.89 -1.29 -1.81
CA SER A 261 14.22 -2.54 -1.11
C SER A 261 15.29 -2.41 -0.04
N ASP A 262 15.97 -1.27 0.06
CA ASP A 262 17.04 -1.02 1.02
C ASP A 262 16.60 -0.04 2.15
N ALA A 263 15.37 0.46 2.10
CA ALA A 263 14.94 1.63 2.87
C ALA A 263 13.93 1.27 3.96
N VAL A 264 14.22 1.63 5.21
CA VAL A 264 13.19 1.79 6.26
C VAL A 264 12.66 3.21 6.21
N THR A 265 11.36 3.35 5.97
CA THR A 265 10.68 4.64 5.82
C THR A 265 9.82 4.96 7.01
N PHE A 266 9.60 6.23 7.28
CA PHE A 266 8.75 6.69 8.37
C PHE A 266 8.32 8.12 8.12
N VAL A 267 7.17 8.51 8.68
CA VAL A 267 6.72 9.91 8.65
C VAL A 267 7.51 10.74 9.65
N THR A 268 7.79 10.17 10.82
CA THR A 268 8.68 10.72 11.84
C THR A 268 9.29 9.56 12.66
N ASN A 269 10.31 9.85 13.46
CA ASN A 269 10.80 8.95 14.50
C ASN A 269 10.90 9.71 15.83
N HIS A 270 11.35 9.01 16.88
CA HIS A 270 11.46 9.56 18.23
C HIS A 270 12.43 10.75 18.34
N ASP A 271 13.49 10.82 17.50
CA ASP A 271 14.39 11.97 17.45
C ASP A 271 13.77 13.14 16.69
N GLU A 272 13.30 12.91 15.47
CA GLU A 272 12.89 13.96 14.55
C GLU A 272 11.63 14.70 15.05
N GLU A 273 10.72 14.03 15.76
CA GLU A 273 9.55 14.69 16.38
C GLU A 273 9.92 15.67 17.50
N ARG A 274 11.17 15.61 17.99
CA ARG A 274 11.69 16.44 19.09
C ARG A 274 12.76 17.44 18.62
N HIS A 275 13.71 16.97 17.82
CA HIS A 275 14.91 17.73 17.43
C HIS A 275 14.78 18.47 16.10
N ASN A 276 13.79 18.14 15.27
CA ASN A 276 13.59 18.75 13.96
C ASN A 276 12.12 19.06 13.66
N PRO A 277 11.43 19.87 14.49
CA PRO A 277 9.99 20.10 14.36
C PRO A 277 9.56 20.72 13.01
N ASN A 278 10.51 21.33 12.28
CA ASN A 278 10.28 21.92 10.95
C ASN A 278 10.57 20.96 9.78
N GLY A 279 11.23 19.81 10.02
CA GLY A 279 11.57 18.81 9.01
C GLY A 279 10.42 17.85 8.76
N PRO A 280 10.36 16.65 9.37
CA PRO A 280 9.22 15.74 9.28
C PRO A 280 8.01 16.17 10.11
N ILE A 281 6.82 15.79 9.65
CA ILE A 281 5.54 16.09 10.29
C ILE A 281 5.28 15.06 11.40
N TRP A 282 4.75 15.50 12.56
CA TRP A 282 4.53 14.65 13.73
C TRP A 282 3.21 15.02 14.42
N HIS A 283 2.80 14.25 15.44
CA HIS A 283 1.47 14.35 16.05
C HIS A 283 1.16 15.70 16.76
N GLY A 284 2.16 16.56 16.99
CA GLY A 284 1.96 17.89 17.60
C GLY A 284 1.60 19.01 16.63
N VAL A 285 1.39 18.71 15.34
CA VAL A 285 0.86 19.68 14.38
C VAL A 285 -0.66 19.78 14.47
N SER A 286 -1.23 20.92 14.08
CA SER A 286 -2.67 21.06 13.95
C SER A 286 -3.21 20.43 12.66
N GLY A 287 -4.46 19.97 12.73
CA GLY A 287 -5.15 19.34 11.59
C GLY A 287 -4.74 17.89 11.37
N ASN A 288 -5.13 17.34 10.22
CA ASN A 288 -5.02 15.91 9.92
C ASN A 288 -3.72 15.53 9.19
N GLY A 289 -2.83 16.50 8.95
CA GLY A 289 -1.66 16.33 8.08
C GLY A 289 -0.77 15.14 8.45
N TYR A 290 -0.54 14.89 9.75
CA TYR A 290 0.28 13.78 10.21
C TYR A 290 -0.36 12.40 9.94
N ASN A 291 -1.67 12.28 10.17
CA ASN A 291 -2.43 11.08 9.85
C ASN A 291 -2.47 10.85 8.32
N LEU A 292 -2.72 11.90 7.53
CA LEU A 292 -2.72 11.80 6.06
C LEU A 292 -1.33 11.43 5.50
N ALA A 293 -0.24 11.90 6.11
CA ALA A 293 1.12 11.52 5.74
C ALA A 293 1.39 10.01 6.01
N ASN A 294 0.85 9.46 7.09
CA ASN A 294 0.92 8.03 7.38
C ASN A 294 0.08 7.21 6.39
N ILE A 295 -1.13 7.67 6.07
CA ILE A 295 -1.98 7.05 5.03
C ILE A 295 -1.24 6.99 3.69
N PHE A 296 -0.61 8.10 3.27
CA PHE A 296 0.22 8.13 2.07
C PHE A 296 1.39 7.14 2.15
N THR A 297 2.14 7.17 3.25
CA THR A 297 3.32 6.30 3.42
C THR A 297 2.96 4.82 3.39
N LEU A 298 1.81 4.43 3.94
CA LEU A 298 1.32 3.06 3.91
C LEU A 298 0.79 2.66 2.53
N ALA A 299 0.14 3.57 1.80
CA ALA A 299 -0.34 3.32 0.45
C ALA A 299 0.78 3.26 -0.61
N TYR A 300 1.79 4.12 -0.47
CA TYR A 300 2.82 4.32 -1.48
C TYR A 300 3.88 3.20 -1.44
N PRO A 301 4.25 2.60 -2.59
CA PRO A 301 5.09 1.39 -2.63
C PRO A 301 6.60 1.69 -2.50
N TYR A 302 7.00 2.40 -1.44
CA TYR A 302 8.40 2.71 -1.16
C TYR A 302 8.82 2.32 0.26
N GLY A 303 9.90 1.55 0.38
CA GLY A 303 10.50 1.16 1.66
C GLY A 303 9.67 0.18 2.49
N TYR A 304 10.19 -0.10 3.68
CA TYR A 304 9.52 -0.82 4.76
C TYR A 304 9.07 0.17 5.84
N PRO A 305 7.76 0.54 5.89
CA PRO A 305 7.28 1.59 6.76
C PRO A 305 7.32 1.22 8.24
N LYS A 306 7.85 2.15 9.02
CA LYS A 306 7.81 2.18 10.48
C LYS A 306 6.85 3.26 10.94
N ILE A 307 5.79 2.86 11.63
CA ILE A 307 4.85 3.77 12.28
C ILE A 307 5.42 4.17 13.64
N MET A 308 5.53 5.46 13.92
CA MET A 308 5.90 5.94 15.25
C MET A 308 4.70 5.81 16.18
N SER A 309 4.92 5.31 17.41
CA SER A 309 3.92 5.32 18.46
C SER A 309 4.52 5.85 19.76
N GLY A 310 4.16 7.08 20.13
CA GLY A 310 4.79 7.83 21.21
C GLY A 310 3.84 8.25 22.33
N TYR A 311 4.23 9.31 23.03
CA TYR A 311 3.51 9.91 24.15
C TYR A 311 3.58 11.43 24.06
N PHE A 312 2.62 12.11 24.69
CA PHE A 312 2.61 13.56 24.72
C PHE A 312 3.67 14.08 25.69
N PHE A 313 4.61 14.87 25.17
CA PHE A 313 5.72 15.45 25.95
C PHE A 313 5.52 16.94 26.28
N GLY A 314 4.37 17.54 25.95
CA GLY A 314 3.97 18.87 26.43
C GLY A 314 4.90 20.03 26.07
N GLY A 315 5.74 19.87 25.04
CA GLY A 315 6.78 20.83 24.65
C GLY A 315 8.12 20.68 25.40
N ASP A 316 8.22 19.74 26.35
CA ASP A 316 9.49 19.32 26.95
C ASP A 316 10.10 18.19 26.11
N PHE A 317 11.03 18.54 25.22
CA PHE A 317 11.66 17.58 24.32
C PHE A 317 12.59 16.57 25.03
N ASP A 318 12.90 16.76 26.32
CA ASP A 318 13.65 15.79 27.13
C ASP A 318 12.75 14.90 27.99
N ALA A 319 11.43 15.17 28.03
CA ALA A 319 10.51 14.48 28.92
C ALA A 319 10.50 12.96 28.72
N GLY A 320 10.47 12.25 29.83
CA GLY A 320 10.23 10.81 29.88
C GLY A 320 8.80 10.41 29.54
N PRO A 321 8.53 9.10 29.43
CA PRO A 321 7.19 8.59 29.24
C PRO A 321 6.28 8.88 30.44
N PRO A 322 4.96 8.78 30.26
CA PRO A 322 3.98 8.79 31.34
C PRO A 322 4.30 7.72 32.41
N SER A 323 3.95 7.99 33.67
CA SER A 323 4.18 7.04 34.78
C SER A 323 3.23 5.85 34.77
N ASN A 324 2.09 5.97 34.10
CA ASN A 324 1.06 4.95 34.00
C ASN A 324 1.20 4.21 32.66
N GLY A 325 1.11 2.88 32.70
CA GLY A 325 1.17 2.03 31.50
C GLY A 325 0.02 2.31 30.53
N VAL A 326 0.19 1.89 29.28
CA VAL A 326 -0.76 2.21 28.21
C VAL A 326 -2.13 1.58 28.44
N HIS A 327 -2.17 0.37 29.01
CA HIS A 327 -3.43 -0.35 29.26
C HIS A 327 -4.09 0.04 30.59
N THR A 328 -3.72 1.17 31.18
CA THR A 328 -4.32 1.67 32.43
C THR A 328 -5.43 2.69 32.16
N GLY A 329 -6.69 2.21 32.13
CA GLY A 329 -7.84 3.05 31.78
C GLY A 329 -7.78 3.50 30.31
N ASP A 330 -8.20 4.73 30.02
CA ASP A 330 -8.20 5.30 28.66
C ASP A 330 -6.90 6.09 28.39
N ALA A 331 -5.73 5.46 28.56
CA ALA A 331 -4.45 6.17 28.49
C ALA A 331 -4.02 6.56 27.07
N CYS A 332 -4.50 5.84 26.05
CA CYS A 332 -4.38 6.18 24.63
C CYS A 332 -5.42 7.24 24.23
N GLY A 333 -4.99 8.34 23.61
CA GLY A 333 -5.94 9.33 23.13
C GLY A 333 -5.38 10.25 22.06
N PHE A 334 -6.17 10.46 21.01
CA PHE A 334 -5.92 11.47 19.98
C PHE A 334 -5.97 12.89 20.57
N ASP A 335 -6.90 13.14 21.51
CA ASP A 335 -7.16 14.43 22.14
C ASP A 335 -7.30 14.31 23.68
N GLY A 336 -6.29 13.78 24.38
CA GLY A 336 -6.26 13.84 25.85
C GLY A 336 -5.77 12.60 26.60
N GLY A 337 -5.19 11.61 25.91
CA GLY A 337 -4.42 10.54 26.55
C GLY A 337 -3.02 11.02 26.95
N SER A 338 -2.32 10.27 27.81
CA SER A 338 -0.89 10.50 28.03
C SER A 338 -0.04 9.84 26.93
N TRP A 339 -0.58 8.79 26.31
CA TRP A 339 -0.02 8.10 25.16
C TRP A 339 -0.77 8.48 23.88
N VAL A 340 -0.04 8.67 22.78
CA VAL A 340 -0.61 9.15 21.51
C VAL A 340 -1.26 7.98 20.73
N CYS A 341 -0.61 6.81 20.78
CA CYS A 341 -1.08 5.54 20.19
C CYS A 341 -1.47 5.69 18.71
N GLU A 342 -0.59 6.32 17.92
CA GLU A 342 -0.77 6.61 16.50
C GLU A 342 -1.15 5.36 15.69
N HIS A 343 -0.53 4.23 16.01
CA HIS A 343 -0.79 2.95 15.36
C HIS A 343 -2.24 2.47 15.53
N GLN A 344 -2.96 2.96 16.56
CA GLN A 344 -4.38 2.68 16.78
C GLN A 344 -5.31 3.64 16.05
N TRP A 345 -4.79 4.74 15.49
CA TRP A 345 -5.61 5.68 14.74
C TRP A 345 -6.16 4.96 13.52
N ARG A 346 -7.49 4.92 13.38
CA ARG A 346 -8.19 4.07 12.39
C ARG A 346 -7.59 4.16 10.99
N GLY A 347 -7.31 5.37 10.50
CA GLY A 347 -6.71 5.59 9.19
C GLY A 347 -5.32 4.97 9.06
N ILE A 348 -4.50 4.99 10.11
CA ILE A 348 -3.18 4.36 10.13
C ILE A 348 -3.32 2.84 10.26
N ALA A 349 -4.06 2.37 11.26
CA ALA A 349 -4.26 0.94 11.54
C ALA A 349 -4.82 0.18 10.34
N ASN A 350 -5.85 0.73 9.69
CA ASN A 350 -6.48 0.06 8.56
C ASN A 350 -5.62 0.18 7.28
N MET A 351 -4.78 1.19 7.15
CA MET A 351 -3.86 1.29 6.02
C MET A 351 -2.67 0.32 6.11
N VAL A 352 -2.40 -0.26 7.28
CA VAL A 352 -1.54 -1.46 7.38
C VAL A 352 -2.17 -2.63 6.62
N SER A 353 -3.47 -2.86 6.82
CA SER A 353 -4.21 -3.87 6.05
C SER A 353 -4.24 -3.54 4.54
N PHE A 354 -4.46 -2.28 4.16
CA PHE A 354 -4.33 -1.86 2.75
C PHE A 354 -2.96 -2.24 2.17
N ARG A 355 -1.86 -1.95 2.87
CA ARG A 355 -0.51 -2.25 2.37
C ARG A 355 -0.27 -3.75 2.25
N ASN A 356 -0.76 -4.54 3.21
CA ASN A 356 -0.67 -5.99 3.21
C ASN A 356 -1.41 -6.61 2.00
N HIS A 357 -2.63 -6.16 1.73
CA HIS A 357 -3.47 -6.64 0.62
C HIS A 357 -3.08 -6.07 -0.76
N THR A 358 -2.11 -5.15 -0.80
CA THR A 358 -1.56 -4.59 -2.05
C THR A 358 -0.11 -5.00 -2.29
N ALA A 359 0.43 -5.90 -1.46
CA ALA A 359 1.84 -6.28 -1.45
C ALA A 359 2.30 -7.10 -2.67
N SER A 360 1.38 -7.53 -3.54
CA SER A 360 1.72 -8.18 -4.81
C SER A 360 1.90 -7.19 -5.97
N GLU A 361 1.71 -5.88 -5.75
CA GLU A 361 1.91 -4.84 -6.76
C GLU A 361 2.68 -3.64 -6.20
N TRP A 362 3.96 -3.50 -6.52
CA TRP A 362 4.83 -2.44 -5.99
C TRP A 362 4.97 -1.21 -6.89
N THR A 363 4.05 -1.03 -7.84
CA THR A 363 3.96 0.18 -8.66
C THR A 363 2.76 1.03 -8.27
N VAL A 364 2.88 2.33 -8.53
CA VAL A 364 1.77 3.28 -8.47
C VAL A 364 1.07 3.26 -9.81
N THR A 365 -0.23 2.95 -9.83
CA THR A 365 -1.06 3.01 -11.05
C THR A 365 -2.06 4.17 -10.97
N ASP A 366 -2.60 4.58 -12.12
CA ASP A 366 -3.77 5.45 -12.19
C ASP A 366 -3.64 6.76 -11.39
N TRP A 367 -2.44 7.34 -11.37
CA TRP A 367 -2.19 8.59 -10.66
C TRP A 367 -3.06 9.72 -11.21
N TRP A 368 -3.86 10.31 -10.33
CA TRP A 368 -4.66 11.50 -10.58
C TRP A 368 -4.26 12.60 -9.59
N GLN A 369 -4.34 13.86 -10.02
CA GLN A 369 -4.17 15.01 -9.15
C GLN A 369 -5.00 16.19 -9.63
N ASN A 370 -5.33 17.09 -8.70
CA ASN A 370 -5.96 18.38 -9.00
C ASN A 370 -5.22 19.49 -8.25
N GLY A 371 -4.35 20.21 -8.95
CA GLY A 371 -3.39 21.10 -8.31
C GLY A 371 -2.34 20.31 -7.54
N ASN A 372 -1.90 20.87 -6.42
CA ASN A 372 -0.81 20.30 -5.61
C ASN A 372 -1.30 19.59 -4.34
N ASP A 373 -2.56 19.79 -3.98
CA ASP A 373 -3.16 19.49 -2.67
C ASP A 373 -4.20 18.36 -2.73
N GLN A 374 -4.45 17.79 -3.90
CA GLN A 374 -5.37 16.66 -4.10
C GLN A 374 -4.70 15.62 -4.98
N ILE A 375 -4.61 14.38 -4.50
CA ILE A 375 -4.03 13.25 -5.23
C ILE A 375 -4.90 12.00 -5.06
N ALA A 376 -4.81 11.10 -6.02
CA ALA A 376 -5.33 9.75 -5.93
C ALA A 376 -4.46 8.80 -6.76
N PHE A 377 -4.36 7.54 -6.34
CA PHE A 377 -3.63 6.52 -7.10
C PHE A 377 -4.01 5.11 -6.65
N GLY A 378 -3.74 4.16 -7.54
CA GLY A 378 -3.96 2.74 -7.35
C GLY A 378 -2.68 1.94 -7.08
N ARG A 379 -2.89 0.68 -6.72
CA ARG A 379 -1.90 -0.40 -6.62
C ARG A 379 -2.30 -1.54 -7.55
N GLY A 380 -2.36 -1.24 -8.85
CA GLY A 380 -2.73 -2.18 -9.92
C GLY A 380 -4.02 -2.93 -9.62
N GLY A 381 -5.09 -2.22 -9.27
CA GLY A 381 -6.38 -2.83 -8.99
C GLY A 381 -6.52 -3.59 -7.67
N LEU A 382 -5.48 -3.69 -6.85
CA LEU A 382 -5.56 -4.27 -5.49
C LEU A 382 -6.08 -3.28 -4.46
N GLY A 383 -5.89 -2.00 -4.70
CA GLY A 383 -6.33 -0.95 -3.81
C GLY A 383 -6.18 0.42 -4.44
N TYR A 384 -6.94 1.37 -3.92
CA TYR A 384 -6.97 2.75 -4.40
C TYR A 384 -7.12 3.71 -3.22
N VAL A 385 -6.34 4.78 -3.23
CA VAL A 385 -6.32 5.82 -2.18
C VAL A 385 -6.60 7.19 -2.79
N VAL A 386 -7.34 8.02 -2.06
CA VAL A 386 -7.62 9.42 -2.39
C VAL A 386 -7.28 10.28 -1.18
N ILE A 387 -6.47 11.32 -1.37
CA ILE A 387 -6.04 12.24 -0.31
C ILE A 387 -6.38 13.67 -0.74
N ASN A 388 -7.16 14.36 0.08
CA ASN A 388 -7.53 15.75 -0.10
C ASN A 388 -6.93 16.61 1.01
N LYS A 389 -5.78 17.23 0.73
CA LYS A 389 -5.11 18.18 1.62
C LYS A 389 -5.56 19.63 1.39
N ARG A 390 -6.46 19.88 0.42
CA ARG A 390 -7.02 21.21 0.15
C ARG A 390 -7.89 21.68 1.30
N TYR A 391 -7.57 22.86 1.85
CA TYR A 391 -8.36 23.47 2.90
C TYR A 391 -9.64 24.14 2.36
N GLY A 392 -10.77 23.88 3.01
CA GLY A 392 -12.05 24.53 2.73
C GLY A 392 -12.77 24.06 1.47
N SER A 393 -12.28 23.00 0.81
CA SER A 393 -12.90 22.44 -0.40
C SER A 393 -12.86 20.92 -0.38
N ALA A 394 -14.02 20.30 -0.58
CA ALA A 394 -14.12 18.85 -0.76
C ALA A 394 -13.70 18.43 -2.17
N LEU A 395 -13.15 17.22 -2.28
CA LEU A 395 -12.96 16.51 -3.54
C LEU A 395 -14.24 15.72 -3.83
N SER A 396 -14.78 15.88 -5.04
CA SER A 396 -15.86 15.05 -5.58
C SER A 396 -15.50 14.68 -7.01
N GLN A 397 -15.09 13.43 -7.23
CA GLN A 397 -14.56 12.96 -8.52
C GLN A 397 -14.90 11.50 -8.77
N ARG A 398 -15.22 11.18 -10.03
CA ARG A 398 -15.25 9.81 -10.53
C ARG A 398 -13.87 9.44 -11.05
N LEU A 399 -13.25 8.43 -10.44
CA LEU A 399 -11.88 8.04 -10.74
C LEU A 399 -11.85 6.59 -11.22
N TYR A 400 -11.00 6.33 -12.22
CA TYR A 400 -10.67 4.96 -12.61
C TYR A 400 -9.71 4.38 -11.56
N THR A 401 -10.05 3.23 -10.99
CA THR A 401 -9.30 2.63 -9.87
C THR A 401 -8.49 1.40 -10.28
N GLY A 402 -8.80 0.82 -11.45
CA GLY A 402 -8.27 -0.50 -11.85
C GLY A 402 -8.81 -1.66 -11.02
N MET A 403 -9.63 -1.39 -10.00
CA MET A 403 -10.14 -2.42 -9.10
C MET A 403 -11.32 -3.19 -9.72
N PRO A 404 -11.53 -4.46 -9.35
CA PRO A 404 -12.72 -5.21 -9.76
C PRO A 404 -14.02 -4.54 -9.33
N ASP A 405 -15.10 -4.86 -10.04
CA ASP A 405 -16.44 -4.37 -9.69
C ASP A 405 -16.92 -5.02 -8.39
N ASN A 406 -17.10 -4.20 -7.35
CA ASN A 406 -17.65 -4.62 -6.07
C ASN A 406 -18.01 -3.42 -5.18
N VAL A 407 -18.57 -3.69 -4.01
CA VAL A 407 -18.70 -2.71 -2.92
C VAL A 407 -17.57 -2.93 -1.93
N TYR A 408 -16.72 -1.92 -1.76
CA TYR A 408 -15.57 -1.99 -0.87
C TYR A 408 -15.78 -1.14 0.38
N CYS A 409 -15.19 -1.56 1.48
CA CYS A 409 -15.11 -0.77 2.69
C CYS A 409 -14.22 0.44 2.46
N ASN A 410 -14.73 1.64 2.74
CA ASN A 410 -13.87 2.81 2.86
C ASN A 410 -13.15 2.73 4.19
N VAL A 411 -11.94 2.17 4.19
CA VAL A 411 -11.22 1.82 5.41
C VAL A 411 -10.73 3.03 6.23
N ILE A 412 -10.87 4.25 5.69
CA ILE A 412 -10.66 5.50 6.42
C ILE A 412 -11.91 5.88 7.26
N GLU A 413 -13.11 5.54 6.77
CA GLU A 413 -14.39 5.93 7.38
C GLU A 413 -15.06 4.81 8.18
N ALA A 414 -14.62 3.57 7.97
CA ALA A 414 -15.18 2.38 8.61
C ALA A 414 -14.10 1.35 8.94
N ASN A 415 -14.41 0.48 9.90
CA ASN A 415 -13.66 -0.75 10.11
C ASN A 415 -14.34 -1.87 9.33
N TYR A 416 -13.55 -2.60 8.55
CA TYR A 416 -14.02 -3.85 7.94
C TYR A 416 -13.95 -4.98 8.97
N ASP A 417 -15.05 -5.70 9.12
CA ASP A 417 -15.11 -6.92 9.92
C ASP A 417 -15.01 -8.13 8.99
N GLU A 418 -13.83 -8.74 8.95
CA GLU A 418 -13.52 -9.89 8.10
C GLU A 418 -14.41 -11.12 8.42
N GLN A 419 -14.95 -11.23 9.64
CA GLN A 419 -15.79 -12.36 10.03
C GLN A 419 -17.22 -12.22 9.49
N THR A 420 -17.72 -11.00 9.36
CA THR A 420 -19.10 -10.73 8.93
C THR A 420 -19.18 -10.15 7.52
N GLY A 421 -18.05 -9.72 6.94
CA GLY A 421 -17.97 -9.02 5.67
C GLY A 421 -18.63 -7.64 5.72
N GLN A 422 -18.77 -7.02 6.91
CA GLN A 422 -19.49 -5.76 7.09
C GLN A 422 -18.54 -4.58 7.29
N CYS A 423 -19.00 -3.39 6.87
CA CYS A 423 -18.34 -2.12 7.15
C CYS A 423 -18.99 -1.42 8.34
N ILE A 424 -18.30 -1.43 9.46
CA ILE A 424 -18.74 -0.78 10.68
C ILE A 424 -18.31 0.69 10.62
N GLY A 425 -19.26 1.56 10.26
CA GLY A 425 -19.04 3.00 10.16
C GLY A 425 -18.54 3.59 11.48
N ALA A 426 -17.57 4.48 11.39
CA ALA A 426 -16.94 5.02 12.58
C ALA A 426 -17.62 6.30 13.12
N PRO A 427 -17.54 6.53 14.45
CA PRO A 427 -17.88 7.82 15.02
C PRO A 427 -17.06 8.94 14.35
N GLY A 428 -17.73 10.02 13.95
CA GLY A 428 -17.08 11.18 13.32
C GLY A 428 -16.62 10.95 11.87
N ALA A 429 -17.10 9.91 11.18
CA ALA A 429 -16.86 9.72 9.75
C ALA A 429 -17.32 10.94 8.94
N GLN A 430 -16.51 11.35 7.95
CA GLN A 430 -16.76 12.52 7.10
C GLN A 430 -17.12 12.15 5.66
N GLY A 431 -17.18 10.85 5.37
CA GLY A 431 -17.46 10.27 4.07
C GLY A 431 -18.25 8.96 4.19
N PRO A 432 -18.60 8.34 3.07
CA PRO A 432 -19.35 7.09 3.08
C PRO A 432 -18.50 5.95 3.64
N SER A 433 -19.14 5.03 4.37
CA SER A 433 -18.49 3.81 4.91
C SER A 433 -18.16 2.78 3.83
N THR A 434 -18.77 2.89 2.65
CA THR A 434 -18.57 1.99 1.52
C THR A 434 -18.43 2.79 0.22
N ILE A 435 -17.69 2.23 -0.73
CA ILE A 435 -17.50 2.80 -2.07
C ILE A 435 -17.71 1.68 -3.08
N THR A 436 -18.58 1.93 -4.07
CA THR A 436 -18.86 0.99 -5.15
C THR A 436 -17.91 1.25 -6.32
N VAL A 437 -17.23 0.19 -6.77
CA VAL A 437 -16.49 0.16 -8.03
C VAL A 437 -17.38 -0.52 -9.08
N SER A 438 -17.52 0.12 -10.24
CA SER A 438 -18.32 -0.36 -11.38
C SER A 438 -17.67 0.04 -12.70
N GLY A 439 -17.43 -0.94 -13.58
CA GLY A 439 -16.56 -0.79 -14.75
C GLY A 439 -15.13 -0.40 -14.41
N GLY A 440 -14.64 -0.72 -13.21
CA GLY A 440 -13.36 -0.26 -12.68
C GLY A 440 -13.30 1.24 -12.29
N TYR A 441 -14.44 1.93 -12.25
CA TYR A 441 -14.55 3.32 -11.77
C TYR A 441 -15.26 3.39 -10.43
N ALA A 442 -14.89 4.37 -9.59
CA ALA A 442 -15.59 4.69 -8.36
C ALA A 442 -15.77 6.21 -8.17
N ASP A 443 -16.88 6.60 -7.55
CA ASP A 443 -17.15 7.98 -7.17
C ASP A 443 -16.62 8.25 -5.74
N PHE A 444 -15.67 9.17 -5.62
CA PHE A 444 -15.08 9.57 -4.35
C PHE A 444 -15.56 10.96 -3.94
N SER A 445 -16.08 11.06 -2.72
CA SER A 445 -16.40 12.32 -2.04
C SER A 445 -15.58 12.43 -0.76
N VAL A 446 -14.51 13.24 -0.77
CA VAL A 446 -13.55 13.35 0.34
C VAL A 446 -13.53 14.78 0.85
N ALA A 447 -13.82 14.96 2.15
CA ALA A 447 -13.82 16.26 2.80
C ALA A 447 -12.44 16.96 2.75
N SER A 448 -12.42 18.25 3.08
CA SER A 448 -11.18 19.02 3.25
C SER A 448 -10.30 18.41 4.34
N ASP A 449 -8.99 18.32 4.11
CA ASP A 449 -8.01 17.75 5.06
C ASP A 449 -8.35 16.30 5.47
N HIS A 450 -8.73 15.47 4.49
CA HIS A 450 -9.24 14.12 4.70
C HIS A 450 -8.82 13.13 3.60
N ALA A 451 -9.15 11.85 3.76
CA ALA A 451 -8.82 10.78 2.81
C ALA A 451 -9.95 9.74 2.64
N ALA A 452 -9.84 8.91 1.62
CA ALA A 452 -10.58 7.68 1.44
C ALA A 452 -9.66 6.59 0.89
N ALA A 453 -9.90 5.34 1.24
CA ALA A 453 -9.11 4.21 0.74
C ALA A 453 -9.96 2.94 0.67
N ILE A 454 -9.73 2.14 -0.36
CA ILE A 454 -10.38 0.84 -0.60
C ILE A 454 -9.34 -0.18 -1.04
N HIS A 455 -9.50 -1.45 -0.68
CA HIS A 455 -8.62 -2.54 -1.13
C HIS A 455 -9.38 -3.87 -1.24
N VAL A 456 -8.81 -4.81 -1.98
CA VAL A 456 -9.43 -6.11 -2.32
C VAL A 456 -9.66 -7.03 -1.13
N GLY A 457 -9.00 -6.78 0.01
CA GLY A 457 -9.23 -7.48 1.27
C GLY A 457 -10.41 -6.96 2.10
N ALA A 458 -11.13 -5.94 1.62
CA ALA A 458 -12.24 -5.31 2.36
C ALA A 458 -13.52 -5.22 1.53
N VAL A 459 -13.94 -6.35 0.94
CA VAL A 459 -15.15 -6.46 0.11
C VAL A 459 -16.39 -6.66 0.99
N VAL A 460 -17.40 -5.82 0.82
CA VAL A 460 -18.65 -5.89 1.57
C VAL A 460 -19.47 -7.09 1.13
N GLY A 461 -19.90 -7.90 2.08
CA GLY A 461 -20.64 -9.14 1.85
C GLY A 461 -19.77 -10.39 1.76
N ASP A 462 -18.44 -10.23 1.61
CA ASP A 462 -17.49 -11.34 1.60
C ASP A 462 -17.03 -11.65 3.03
N ALA A 463 -17.83 -12.42 3.77
CA ALA A 463 -17.39 -12.96 5.06
C ALA A 463 -16.33 -14.05 4.84
N CYS A 464 -15.14 -13.90 5.41
CA CYS A 464 -14.10 -14.92 5.27
C CYS A 464 -14.47 -16.18 6.07
N THR A 465 -14.74 -17.28 5.37
CA THR A 465 -14.90 -18.62 5.96
C THR A 465 -13.73 -19.56 5.64
N ASP A 466 -12.92 -19.22 4.62
CA ASP A 466 -11.61 -19.79 4.27
C ASP A 466 -10.94 -18.81 3.27
N CYS A 467 -10.17 -17.84 3.77
CA CYS A 467 -9.78 -16.63 3.00
C CYS A 467 -8.96 -17.03 1.76
N GLY A 468 -9.62 -17.13 0.60
CA GLY A 468 -9.00 -17.36 -0.70
C GLY A 468 -7.96 -16.27 -1.05
N PRO A 469 -7.06 -16.51 -2.01
CA PRO A 469 -6.04 -15.52 -2.35
C PRO A 469 -6.72 -14.24 -2.81
N ASP A 470 -6.17 -13.09 -2.41
CA ASP A 470 -6.68 -11.78 -2.77
C ASP A 470 -7.12 -11.74 -4.24
N PRO A 471 -8.29 -11.14 -4.56
CA PRO A 471 -8.69 -10.88 -5.92
C PRO A 471 -7.49 -10.30 -6.68
N LYS A 472 -7.00 -11.07 -7.65
CA LYS A 472 -5.88 -10.63 -8.47
C LYS A 472 -6.29 -9.31 -9.14
N PRO A 473 -5.32 -8.40 -9.38
CA PRO A 473 -5.53 -7.24 -10.24
C PRO A 473 -6.43 -7.59 -11.42
N ALA A 474 -7.33 -6.68 -11.83
CA ALA A 474 -7.86 -6.75 -13.19
C ALA A 474 -6.62 -6.80 -14.11
N THR A 475 -6.41 -7.96 -14.69
CA THR A 475 -5.09 -8.32 -15.21
C THR A 475 -4.92 -7.63 -16.54
N GLU A 476 -3.87 -6.83 -16.69
CA GLU A 476 -3.38 -6.42 -18.01
C GLU A 476 -2.72 -7.64 -18.69
N GLN A 477 -3.57 -8.59 -19.05
CA GLN A 477 -3.25 -9.83 -19.76
C GLN A 477 -3.58 -9.73 -21.25
N GLU A 478 -4.23 -8.65 -21.68
CA GLU A 478 -4.77 -8.52 -23.02
C GLU A 478 -4.22 -7.28 -23.75
N ILE A 479 -4.16 -7.36 -25.08
CA ILE A 479 -4.04 -6.19 -25.95
C ILE A 479 -5.28 -6.10 -26.82
N CYS A 480 -5.91 -4.93 -26.84
CA CYS A 480 -7.19 -4.70 -27.53
C CYS A 480 -7.09 -3.60 -28.60
N PHE A 481 -7.96 -3.68 -29.60
CA PHE A 481 -7.97 -2.83 -30.80
C PHE A 481 -9.39 -2.56 -31.29
N ASP A 482 -9.72 -1.30 -31.56
CA ASP A 482 -11.08 -0.87 -31.97
C ASP A 482 -11.47 -1.16 -33.43
N ASN A 483 -10.53 -1.67 -34.23
CA ASN A 483 -10.76 -2.02 -35.63
C ASN A 483 -11.42 -0.91 -36.49
N GLN A 484 -11.06 0.37 -36.27
CA GLN A 484 -11.57 1.49 -37.09
C GLN A 484 -11.26 1.36 -38.59
N ARG A 485 -10.34 0.48 -38.97
CA ARG A 485 -9.95 0.22 -40.35
C ARG A 485 -10.79 -0.88 -41.02
N ASN A 486 -11.78 -1.45 -40.33
CA ASN A 486 -12.68 -2.50 -40.83
C ASN A 486 -11.95 -3.74 -41.38
N PHE A 487 -10.94 -4.24 -40.65
CA PHE A 487 -10.31 -5.52 -40.95
C PHE A 487 -11.34 -6.66 -40.80
N HIS A 488 -11.37 -7.58 -41.75
CA HIS A 488 -12.35 -8.67 -41.80
C HIS A 488 -12.03 -9.79 -40.80
N SER A 489 -10.75 -10.10 -40.63
CA SER A 489 -10.21 -11.10 -39.73
C SER A 489 -9.02 -10.51 -38.96
N PRO A 490 -9.26 -9.65 -37.95
CA PRO A 490 -8.19 -9.03 -37.18
C PRO A 490 -7.28 -10.07 -36.52
N THR A 491 -5.98 -9.87 -36.69
CA THR A 491 -4.91 -10.67 -36.10
C THR A 491 -3.92 -9.75 -35.40
N LEU A 492 -3.33 -10.24 -34.30
CA LEU A 492 -2.30 -9.56 -33.53
C LEU A 492 -0.96 -10.27 -33.76
N TYR A 493 -0.04 -9.64 -34.45
CA TYR A 493 1.36 -10.06 -34.48
C TYR A 493 2.11 -9.35 -33.37
N TYR A 494 2.81 -10.08 -32.51
CA TYR A 494 3.55 -9.53 -31.39
C TYR A 494 4.95 -10.13 -31.24
N TRP A 495 5.88 -9.34 -30.72
CA TRP A 495 7.24 -9.76 -30.39
C TRP A 495 7.82 -8.92 -29.25
N ASN A 496 8.94 -9.39 -28.68
CA ASN A 496 9.59 -8.75 -27.53
C ASN A 496 8.60 -8.52 -26.37
N VAL A 497 7.78 -9.52 -26.06
CA VAL A 497 6.81 -9.45 -24.97
C VAL A 497 7.56 -9.49 -23.63
N ALA A 498 7.38 -8.46 -22.82
CA ALA A 498 7.88 -8.43 -21.45
C ALA A 498 6.78 -8.96 -20.52
N SER A 499 6.99 -10.11 -19.91
CA SER A 499 5.98 -10.83 -19.13
C SER A 499 6.59 -11.66 -18.00
N GLU A 500 5.77 -12.07 -17.04
CA GLU A 500 6.20 -12.93 -15.91
C GLU A 500 6.49 -14.38 -16.34
N SER A 501 5.82 -14.84 -17.40
CA SER A 501 6.07 -16.12 -18.05
C SER A 501 6.71 -15.89 -19.42
N ASN A 502 7.55 -16.82 -19.88
CA ASN A 502 8.13 -16.68 -21.23
C ASN A 502 7.02 -16.85 -22.28
N ILE A 503 6.77 -15.81 -23.08
CA ILE A 503 5.84 -15.82 -24.20
C ILE A 503 6.66 -15.76 -25.49
N ASP A 504 6.54 -16.79 -26.32
CA ASP A 504 7.20 -16.84 -27.62
C ASP A 504 6.61 -15.78 -28.57
N ASN A 505 7.44 -15.23 -29.47
CA ASN A 505 6.95 -14.30 -30.49
C ASN A 505 5.87 -14.96 -31.36
N ALA A 506 4.84 -14.19 -31.72
CA ALA A 506 3.84 -14.66 -32.66
C ALA A 506 4.48 -14.96 -34.02
N THR A 507 3.96 -15.95 -34.75
CA THR A 507 4.35 -16.17 -36.15
C THR A 507 3.50 -15.27 -37.04
N TRP A 508 4.10 -14.61 -38.03
CA TRP A 508 3.37 -13.77 -39.00
C TRP A 508 2.30 -14.61 -39.74
N PRO A 509 1.04 -14.13 -39.89
CA PRO A 509 0.55 -12.77 -39.68
C PRO A 509 0.05 -12.40 -38.27
N GLY A 510 0.33 -13.23 -37.28
CA GLY A 510 -0.14 -13.06 -35.91
C GLY A 510 -1.23 -14.04 -35.54
N VAL A 511 -1.69 -13.94 -34.31
CA VAL A 511 -2.76 -14.77 -33.76
C VAL A 511 -4.12 -14.11 -33.99
N GLN A 512 -5.16 -14.90 -34.18
CA GLN A 512 -6.51 -14.38 -34.36
C GLN A 512 -6.99 -13.69 -33.08
N MET A 513 -7.54 -12.48 -33.23
CA MET A 513 -8.11 -11.72 -32.11
C MET A 513 -9.59 -12.07 -31.93
N GLU A 514 -10.06 -12.03 -30.69
CA GLU A 514 -11.44 -12.28 -30.32
C GLU A 514 -12.20 -10.97 -30.14
N LEU A 515 -13.40 -10.88 -30.70
CA LEU A 515 -14.27 -9.71 -30.48
C LEU A 515 -14.86 -9.78 -29.07
N LYS A 516 -14.52 -8.80 -28.22
CA LYS A 516 -15.02 -8.64 -26.86
C LYS A 516 -15.47 -7.18 -26.67
N ASN A 517 -16.70 -6.96 -26.22
CA ASN A 517 -17.22 -5.61 -25.92
C ASN A 517 -17.00 -4.55 -27.02
N GLY A 518 -17.12 -4.94 -28.29
CA GLY A 518 -16.96 -4.03 -29.44
C GLY A 518 -15.52 -3.72 -29.85
N VAL A 519 -14.52 -4.34 -29.23
CA VAL A 519 -13.10 -4.26 -29.60
C VAL A 519 -12.53 -5.68 -29.81
N TYR A 520 -11.49 -5.80 -30.62
CA TYR A 520 -10.80 -7.08 -30.83
C TYR A 520 -9.64 -7.19 -29.84
N CYS A 521 -9.60 -8.27 -29.06
CA CYS A 521 -8.61 -8.49 -28.01
C CYS A 521 -7.87 -9.82 -28.20
N HIS A 522 -6.62 -9.88 -27.72
CA HIS A 522 -5.89 -11.14 -27.56
C HIS A 522 -5.38 -11.24 -26.12
N ASP A 523 -5.68 -12.37 -25.48
CA ASP A 523 -5.22 -12.73 -24.14
C ASP A 523 -3.93 -13.54 -24.23
N PHE A 524 -2.90 -13.06 -23.52
CA PHE A 524 -1.57 -13.66 -23.46
C PHE A 524 -1.47 -14.78 -22.40
N GLY A 525 -2.50 -14.98 -21.57
CA GLY A 525 -2.54 -15.99 -20.50
C GLY A 525 -1.54 -15.77 -19.37
N SER A 526 -0.79 -14.66 -19.39
CA SER A 526 0.10 -14.20 -18.33
C SER A 526 0.28 -12.68 -18.38
N LYS A 527 0.59 -12.05 -17.24
CA LYS A 527 0.74 -10.59 -17.13
C LYS A 527 1.82 -10.08 -18.09
N ILE A 528 1.47 -9.08 -18.89
CA ILE A 528 2.40 -8.40 -19.78
C ILE A 528 2.65 -6.97 -19.28
N SER A 529 3.89 -6.48 -19.41
CA SER A 529 4.29 -5.10 -19.09
C SER A 529 4.63 -4.29 -20.33
N SER A 530 5.00 -4.96 -21.43
CA SER A 530 5.07 -4.36 -22.76
C SER A 530 5.05 -5.42 -23.87
N ALA A 531 4.68 -5.02 -25.07
CA ALA A 531 4.86 -5.82 -26.29
C ALA A 531 5.01 -4.89 -27.50
N GLN A 532 5.86 -5.29 -28.47
CA GLN A 532 5.82 -4.69 -29.80
C GLN A 532 4.75 -5.41 -30.61
N VAL A 533 3.87 -4.67 -31.28
CA VAL A 533 2.69 -5.24 -31.92
C VAL A 533 2.39 -4.64 -33.29
N ILE A 534 1.75 -5.45 -34.13
CA ILE A 534 1.10 -5.05 -35.38
C ILE A 534 -0.31 -5.66 -35.39
N PHE A 535 -1.32 -4.83 -35.63
CA PHE A 535 -2.66 -5.29 -35.95
C PHE A 535 -2.76 -5.47 -37.47
N SER A 536 -3.20 -6.64 -37.93
CA SER A 536 -3.32 -6.95 -39.37
C SER A 536 -4.62 -7.68 -39.71
N ASP A 537 -5.08 -7.56 -40.96
CA ASP A 537 -6.20 -8.35 -41.51
C ASP A 537 -5.67 -9.65 -42.12
N ASN A 538 -5.29 -10.60 -41.25
CA ASN A 538 -4.69 -11.88 -41.60
C ASN A 538 -3.49 -11.75 -42.58
N GLY A 539 -2.60 -10.78 -42.32
CA GLY A 539 -1.38 -10.56 -43.09
C GLY A 539 -1.54 -9.63 -44.30
N SER A 540 -2.78 -9.23 -44.61
CA SER A 540 -3.08 -8.10 -45.48
C SER A 540 -3.41 -6.88 -44.61
N HIS A 541 -3.27 -5.65 -45.15
CA HIS A 541 -3.60 -4.38 -44.46
C HIS A 541 -3.20 -4.30 -42.97
N GLN A 542 -2.06 -3.68 -42.68
CA GLN A 542 -1.50 -3.64 -41.32
C GLN A 542 -1.35 -2.22 -40.77
N THR A 543 -1.22 -2.12 -39.45
CA THR A 543 -0.71 -0.92 -38.79
C THR A 543 0.81 -0.77 -39.00
N ALA A 544 1.36 0.38 -38.59
CA ALA A 544 2.80 0.47 -38.35
C ALA A 544 3.18 -0.40 -37.14
N ASP A 545 4.48 -0.54 -36.89
CA ASP A 545 4.98 -1.12 -35.65
C ASP A 545 4.56 -0.23 -34.48
N LEU A 546 3.82 -0.80 -33.54
CA LEU A 546 3.34 -0.13 -32.34
C LEU A 546 3.98 -0.76 -31.11
N ILE A 547 3.94 -0.03 -29.99
CA ILE A 547 4.43 -0.51 -28.69
C ILE A 547 3.30 -0.34 -27.69
N ALA A 548 2.77 -1.44 -27.17
CA ALA A 548 1.88 -1.46 -26.02
C ALA A 548 2.75 -1.49 -24.75
N SER A 549 2.58 -0.54 -23.83
CA SER A 549 3.39 -0.46 -22.60
C SER A 549 2.77 0.49 -21.56
N GLN A 550 3.31 0.49 -20.34
CA GLN A 550 3.00 1.48 -19.30
C GLN A 550 1.51 1.56 -18.92
N GLY A 551 0.82 0.42 -18.88
CA GLY A 551 -0.61 0.36 -18.55
C GLY A 551 -1.54 0.83 -19.67
N ALA A 552 -1.01 1.05 -20.89
CA ALA A 552 -1.78 1.42 -22.05
C ALA A 552 -1.79 0.27 -23.08
N PHE A 553 -2.72 -0.67 -22.91
CA PHE A 553 -2.85 -1.88 -23.72
C PHE A 553 -4.11 -1.92 -24.62
N CYS A 554 -4.82 -0.80 -24.73
CA CYS A 554 -5.97 -0.61 -25.59
C CYS A 554 -5.67 0.40 -26.69
N TYR A 555 -5.71 0.00 -27.97
CA TYR A 555 -5.44 0.89 -29.10
C TYR A 555 -6.74 1.39 -29.73
N LEU A 556 -7.10 2.65 -29.41
CA LEU A 556 -8.33 3.31 -29.85
C LEU A 556 -8.00 4.53 -30.70
N ALA A 557 -8.65 4.67 -31.86
CA ALA A 557 -8.53 5.84 -32.73
C ALA A 557 -7.08 6.25 -33.05
N GLY A 558 -6.16 5.29 -33.09
CA GLY A 558 -4.74 5.53 -33.34
C GLY A 558 -3.90 5.89 -32.12
N VAL A 559 -4.46 5.86 -30.90
CA VAL A 559 -3.81 6.22 -29.64
C VAL A 559 -3.90 5.07 -28.64
N TRP A 560 -2.86 4.88 -27.82
CA TRP A 560 -2.86 3.92 -26.73
C TRP A 560 -3.59 4.48 -25.50
N ALA A 561 -4.43 3.66 -24.90
CA ALA A 561 -5.23 3.91 -23.72
C ALA A 561 -5.18 2.69 -22.77
N PRO A 562 -5.56 2.84 -21.49
CA PRO A 562 -5.74 1.70 -20.58
C PRO A 562 -6.83 0.73 -21.05
N LEU A 563 -6.73 -0.56 -20.70
CA LEU A 563 -7.73 -1.59 -21.06
C LEU A 563 -9.14 -1.28 -20.58
N SER A 564 -9.29 -0.54 -19.49
CA SER A 564 -10.60 -0.06 -19.05
C SER A 564 -11.29 0.88 -20.01
N GLN A 565 -10.53 1.63 -20.78
CA GLN A 565 -11.08 2.51 -21.81
C GLN A 565 -11.47 1.72 -23.07
N CYS A 566 -11.07 0.45 -23.17
CA CYS A 566 -11.54 -0.47 -24.21
C CYS A 566 -12.96 -0.97 -23.96
N ASN A 567 -13.56 -0.69 -22.79
CA ASN A 567 -14.95 -1.03 -22.52
C ASN A 567 -15.90 -0.02 -23.15
N ASN A 568 -16.45 -0.38 -24.31
CA ASN A 568 -17.54 0.32 -24.97
C ASN A 568 -18.93 -0.13 -24.43
N GLU A 569 -19.13 -0.17 -23.10
CA GLU A 569 -20.49 -0.31 -22.56
C GLU A 569 -21.31 0.94 -22.93
N GLY A 570 -22.37 0.76 -23.72
CA GLY A 570 -23.24 1.84 -24.20
C GLY A 570 -22.90 2.42 -25.58
N ASN A 571 -21.89 1.88 -26.28
CA ASN A 571 -21.49 2.31 -27.63
C ASN A 571 -22.02 1.40 -28.75
N GLU A 572 -22.82 0.38 -28.43
CA GLU A 572 -23.55 -0.36 -29.46
C GLU A 572 -24.63 0.55 -30.05
N VAL A 573 -24.73 0.59 -31.37
CA VAL A 573 -25.75 1.39 -32.03
C VAL A 573 -26.94 0.51 -32.34
N TRP A 574 -27.99 0.64 -31.53
CA TRP A 574 -29.28 0.01 -31.74
C TRP A 574 -30.27 1.01 -32.29
N TYR A 575 -31.15 0.56 -33.16
CA TYR A 575 -32.14 1.39 -33.85
C TYR A 575 -33.53 0.84 -33.61
N PHE A 576 -34.45 1.72 -33.23
CA PHE A 576 -35.87 1.50 -33.37
C PHE A 576 -36.27 1.60 -34.85
N ARG A 577 -37.04 0.61 -35.32
CA ARG A 577 -37.71 0.61 -36.62
C ARG A 577 -39.17 0.20 -36.47
N GLY A 578 -40.11 1.05 -36.84
CA GLY A 578 -41.52 0.73 -36.71
C GLY A 578 -42.44 1.66 -37.48
N THR A 579 -43.73 1.51 -37.25
CA THR A 579 -44.77 2.29 -37.95
C THR A 579 -44.59 3.81 -37.84
N PRO A 580 -44.17 4.41 -36.70
CA PRO A 580 -44.01 5.87 -36.57
C PRO A 580 -42.90 6.48 -37.42
N ASN A 581 -41.87 5.69 -37.72
CA ASN A 581 -40.72 6.13 -38.51
C ASN A 581 -40.66 5.45 -39.88
N GLN A 582 -41.77 4.86 -40.34
CA GLN A 582 -41.88 4.15 -41.62
C GLN A 582 -40.80 3.07 -41.81
N TRP A 583 -40.46 2.35 -40.73
CA TRP A 583 -39.39 1.34 -40.71
C TRP A 583 -37.98 1.89 -41.04
N GLY A 584 -37.79 3.20 -40.90
CA GLY A 584 -36.50 3.88 -40.96
C GLY A 584 -35.64 3.65 -39.71
N LEU A 585 -34.41 4.16 -39.72
CA LEU A 585 -33.48 4.05 -38.60
C LEU A 585 -33.69 5.20 -37.60
N THR A 586 -34.15 4.89 -36.39
CA THR A 586 -34.13 5.83 -35.26
C THR A 586 -33.24 5.29 -34.16
N GLN A 587 -32.08 5.91 -33.94
CA GLN A 587 -31.11 5.43 -32.95
C GLN A 587 -31.69 5.49 -31.52
N LEU A 588 -31.43 4.44 -30.74
CA LEU A 588 -31.73 4.39 -29.31
C LEU A 588 -30.65 5.12 -28.50
N SER A 589 -31.05 5.76 -27.41
CA SER A 589 -30.16 6.38 -26.42
C SER A 589 -29.79 5.37 -25.33
N TYR A 590 -28.55 5.34 -24.85
CA TYR A 590 -28.16 4.47 -23.75
C TYR A 590 -28.48 5.09 -22.38
N ASP A 591 -29.15 4.33 -21.51
CA ASP A 591 -29.44 4.68 -20.12
C ASP A 591 -28.45 3.96 -19.19
N ALA A 592 -27.42 4.68 -18.77
CA ALA A 592 -26.36 4.13 -17.93
C ALA A 592 -26.84 3.67 -16.54
N ALA A 593 -27.99 4.15 -16.04
CA ALA A 593 -28.51 3.76 -14.74
C ALA A 593 -29.20 2.39 -14.79
N THR A 594 -29.85 2.07 -15.92
CA THR A 594 -30.54 0.79 -16.13
C THR A 594 -29.76 -0.19 -17.00
N LYS A 595 -28.63 0.26 -17.59
CA LYS A 595 -27.84 -0.46 -18.60
C LYS A 595 -28.66 -0.91 -19.82
N GLN A 596 -29.65 -0.10 -20.22
CA GLN A 596 -30.55 -0.40 -21.35
C GLN A 596 -30.52 0.72 -22.39
N TYR A 597 -30.66 0.37 -23.66
CA TYR A 597 -30.93 1.32 -24.73
C TYR A 597 -32.40 1.70 -24.73
N PHE A 598 -32.78 2.95 -25.03
CA PHE A 598 -34.17 3.35 -25.07
C PHE A 598 -34.47 4.41 -26.12
N SER A 599 -35.73 4.50 -26.53
CA SER A 599 -36.25 5.61 -27.31
C SER A 599 -37.70 5.87 -26.93
N ILE A 600 -38.14 7.12 -27.04
CA ILE A 600 -39.53 7.50 -26.83
C ILE A 600 -40.18 7.67 -28.19
N GLN A 601 -41.22 6.88 -28.46
CA GLN A 601 -41.88 6.81 -29.76
C GLN A 601 -43.39 7.06 -29.60
N SER A 602 -43.91 7.99 -30.40
CA SER A 602 -45.34 8.31 -30.47
C SER A 602 -45.95 7.68 -31.71
N PHE A 603 -46.99 6.88 -31.53
CA PHE A 603 -47.74 6.22 -32.59
C PHE A 603 -49.05 6.97 -32.79
N ASN A 604 -49.25 7.62 -33.93
CA ASN A 604 -50.38 8.52 -34.20
C ASN A 604 -51.38 7.96 -35.22
N GLY A 605 -51.44 6.63 -35.34
CA GLY A 605 -52.35 5.94 -36.27
C GLY A 605 -51.82 5.86 -37.69
N GLU A 606 -50.49 5.85 -37.86
CA GLU A 606 -49.81 5.71 -39.15
C GLU A 606 -50.13 4.36 -39.82
N GLU A 607 -50.29 3.30 -39.02
CA GLU A 607 -50.68 1.96 -39.46
C GLU A 607 -51.34 1.21 -38.28
N SER A 608 -52.37 0.40 -38.55
CA SER A 608 -53.05 -0.41 -37.52
C SER A 608 -53.00 -1.91 -37.87
N PRO A 609 -52.42 -2.76 -37.00
CA PRO A 609 -51.89 -2.42 -35.69
C PRO A 609 -50.50 -1.76 -35.77
N ALA A 610 -50.27 -0.75 -34.91
CA ALA A 610 -48.96 -0.16 -34.70
C ALA A 610 -47.95 -1.22 -34.23
N ARG A 611 -46.75 -1.21 -34.83
CA ARG A 611 -45.74 -2.22 -34.54
C ARG A 611 -44.31 -1.76 -34.79
N PHE A 612 -43.34 -2.42 -34.17
CA PHE A 612 -41.92 -2.08 -34.31
C PHE A 612 -40.99 -3.27 -34.03
N LYS A 613 -39.70 -3.05 -34.32
CA LYS A 613 -38.54 -3.88 -33.96
C LYS A 613 -37.36 -3.00 -33.56
N ILE A 614 -36.34 -3.64 -32.99
CA ILE A 614 -35.04 -3.06 -32.65
C ILE A 614 -33.96 -3.89 -33.34
N ASP A 615 -33.05 -3.24 -34.06
CA ASP A 615 -31.93 -3.89 -34.76
C ASP A 615 -30.64 -3.09 -34.62
N ASN A 616 -29.51 -3.67 -35.02
CA ASN A 616 -28.18 -3.03 -34.96
C ASN A 616 -27.80 -2.29 -36.27
N GLY A 617 -28.78 -1.93 -37.09
CA GLY A 617 -28.60 -1.42 -38.45
C GLY A 617 -28.81 -2.49 -39.53
N SER A 618 -28.84 -3.77 -39.13
CA SER A 618 -29.09 -4.92 -40.01
C SER A 618 -30.31 -5.75 -39.57
N TRP A 619 -31.17 -6.12 -40.52
CA TRP A 619 -32.32 -7.00 -40.28
C TRP A 619 -31.96 -8.43 -39.86
N THR A 620 -30.69 -8.83 -40.01
CA THR A 620 -30.21 -10.13 -39.55
C THR A 620 -30.17 -10.26 -38.04
N ASP A 621 -30.15 -9.13 -37.32
CA ASP A 621 -30.03 -9.06 -35.86
C ASP A 621 -31.16 -8.17 -35.29
N ALA A 622 -32.40 -8.57 -35.58
CA ALA A 622 -33.60 -7.81 -35.25
C ALA A 622 -34.46 -8.50 -34.19
N TYR A 623 -34.90 -7.73 -33.20
CA TYR A 623 -35.66 -8.19 -32.04
C TYR A 623 -36.99 -7.41 -31.90
N PRO A 624 -38.08 -8.07 -31.49
CA PRO A 624 -38.20 -9.52 -31.36
C PRO A 624 -38.20 -10.20 -32.75
N SER A 625 -38.21 -11.54 -32.77
CA SER A 625 -38.30 -12.30 -34.03
C SER A 625 -39.57 -11.98 -34.83
N SER A 626 -40.69 -11.77 -34.16
CA SER A 626 -41.93 -11.20 -34.71
C SER A 626 -42.06 -9.72 -34.33
N ASP A 627 -42.76 -8.94 -35.15
CA ASP A 627 -43.01 -7.51 -34.89
C ASP A 627 -43.70 -7.32 -33.52
N TYR A 628 -43.20 -6.38 -32.71
CA TYR A 628 -43.77 -6.04 -31.42
C TYR A 628 -44.96 -5.09 -31.63
N VAL A 629 -46.16 -5.50 -31.22
CA VAL A 629 -47.42 -4.75 -31.43
C VAL A 629 -47.75 -3.87 -30.24
N VAL A 630 -48.16 -2.62 -30.50
CA VAL A 630 -48.63 -1.65 -29.50
C VAL A 630 -49.94 -1.00 -29.92
N SER A 631 -50.61 -0.32 -28.98
CA SER A 631 -51.85 0.39 -29.26
C SER A 631 -51.57 1.71 -30.00
N ASP A 632 -52.45 2.05 -30.94
CA ASP A 632 -52.42 3.33 -31.67
C ASP A 632 -52.76 4.53 -30.75
N TYR A 633 -52.31 5.73 -31.16
CA TYR A 633 -52.55 7.02 -30.51
C TYR A 633 -51.95 7.13 -29.09
N LYS A 634 -50.77 6.54 -28.90
CA LYS A 634 -50.05 6.46 -27.61
C LYS A 634 -48.57 6.79 -27.78
N THR A 635 -47.94 7.24 -26.70
CA THR A 635 -46.49 7.43 -26.64
C THR A 635 -45.90 6.41 -25.68
N TYR A 636 -44.82 5.75 -26.09
CA TYR A 636 -44.15 4.71 -25.31
C TYR A 636 -42.67 5.02 -25.14
N ARG A 637 -42.12 4.74 -23.96
CA ARG A 637 -40.69 4.51 -23.77
C ARG A 637 -40.42 3.05 -24.09
N VAL A 638 -39.70 2.81 -25.18
CA VAL A 638 -39.25 1.49 -25.62
C VAL A 638 -37.81 1.34 -25.12
N SER A 639 -37.57 0.36 -24.25
CA SER A 639 -36.25 0.01 -23.72
C SER A 639 -35.80 -1.36 -24.25
N PHE A 640 -34.51 -1.54 -24.43
CA PHE A 640 -33.85 -2.72 -24.97
C PHE A 640 -32.60 -3.04 -24.17
N ASP A 641 -32.54 -4.26 -23.65
CA ASP A 641 -31.33 -4.82 -23.05
C ASP A 641 -30.59 -5.61 -24.13
N SER A 642 -29.40 -5.14 -24.50
CA SER A 642 -28.64 -5.75 -25.59
C SER A 642 -27.92 -7.04 -25.20
N ALA A 643 -27.79 -7.34 -23.90
CA ALA A 643 -27.23 -8.61 -23.44
C ALA A 643 -28.31 -9.71 -23.46
N SER A 644 -29.49 -9.42 -22.90
CA SER A 644 -30.59 -10.38 -22.84
C SER A 644 -31.49 -10.39 -24.09
N LYS A 645 -31.33 -9.39 -24.97
CA LYS A 645 -32.16 -9.14 -26.16
C LYS A 645 -33.65 -8.93 -25.83
N THR A 646 -33.93 -8.47 -24.61
CA THR A 646 -35.29 -8.25 -24.13
C THR A 646 -35.76 -6.81 -24.40
N ILE A 647 -37.05 -6.66 -24.70
CA ILE A 647 -37.68 -5.36 -24.96
C ILE A 647 -38.72 -5.11 -23.87
N THR A 648 -38.64 -3.92 -23.25
CA THR A 648 -39.64 -3.43 -22.29
C THR A 648 -40.32 -2.19 -22.87
N VAL A 649 -41.64 -2.12 -22.80
CA VAL A 649 -42.43 -1.00 -23.34
C VAL A 649 -43.31 -0.41 -22.25
N VAL A 650 -43.14 0.87 -21.96
CA VAL A 650 -43.90 1.58 -20.92
C VAL A 650 -44.63 2.78 -21.52
N GLU A 651 -45.96 2.82 -21.40
CA GLU A 651 -46.78 3.96 -21.82
C GLU A 651 -46.37 5.22 -21.03
N GLN A 652 -46.15 6.32 -21.75
CA GLN A 652 -45.86 7.63 -21.17
C GLN A 652 -47.17 8.42 -21.09
N ASN A 653 -47.48 8.95 -19.91
CA ASN A 653 -48.68 9.75 -19.65
C ASN A 653 -48.57 11.17 -20.21
#